data_AF-A0A4U0XZN4-F1
#
_entry.id   AF-A0A4U0XZN4-F1
#
_cell.length_a   1.000
_cell.length_b   1.000
_cell.length_c   1.000
_cell.angle_alpha   90.00
_cell.angle_beta   90.00
_cell.angle_gamma   90.00
#
_symmetry.space_group_name_H-M   'P 1'
#
loop_
_entity.id
_entity.type
_entity.pdbx_description
1 polymer ?
#
loop_
_entity_poly.entity_id
_entity_poly.type
_entity_poly.pdbx_seq_one_letter_code
_entity_poly.pdbx_strand_id
1 'polypeptide(L)'
;MISGFAFPDNTSSYLLLLAIGTFSLVFVSMFFLRVLPPQPTYSTLPDEEDRPPFIRKDSNELHRTRSGQRRYSGHSMDYEPNITGISLLPKPEFWQLFVMLGLLTGVGLMTINNIGNDAKALWSHYDDTASKDFIQKRQLMHVSILSFMSFCGRLLSGVGSDIVVKRLHGSRFWCLFASASIFLAAQICALRIENPNFLWAVSGLTGLAYGALFGVYPALVADAFGVEGLSLNWGCMILSPVLFGNIFNLTYGKIYDHHSTILPGGERDCPDGLNCYARSYWVTGGASVLGIGLSLWAIRHEHVQKSVNETSKTSQSTVTPAHVQSFSYGDDEHVPVKSRTWKPNASAWTSVWAPVKRTVSWKETDYFDGKRGFIQGYVHRRPNRQKFPTEFGAEHPLHELEKGIDNKEYRHRDYFGRVTYKKKDVLRYISPTEYVPKRMIVQCAPGARDTVCGDWLRVKIKGKIPPVLALSEWALRPSDRKLGLRSGEEKGKRSFWGVVQTCLRVFLVIIPTLVLLSLPLEKAWESSEFDDSYTDFPNFYWEYPKHARNRMDAAPLEDGDEKAEQEKVASTKLSSKVRLLRPRQLVVKTSDGPWTLDPNPHKSRPYVFISYTIDQFDTDLEWDFRTKNAKDKEQVEAANVARKHVEAMAEAMAAEEGVDAYWLDYICRAPNSDKETLTQDVHCMCDVIRGARPVCVILRDFSLENKRSWGERMWTLPEGLLSAKQELKFCMPLGPEEPPRLVDTSSSALVEASPAAAKGPLYRTQVLTKLDLTYDVWADKDVEDGENQPTRLLAEHFSNVLTLSRLELFAIALEALTNKKTSQLFAKADRAYALMGLLHKRIQLEDKDESLFEGLARLSLENDTDRLMERMVCMLPAKSFAKQNDDKLFLSLTERDQYNSQLWDIEPLCQVAGVGEDKELILDACRGISIRWKAFPQIKYKRSAGFKKLLAELVLRSGAAWAALGLALIARYAYRWSSNQTLLDAPPPGADVAQLANDVIGDQSLVIFGAFCLLGSFLLALAAPASVRRLYGGRVMQSAPWLVGFEGVMPIDSLEETIFGNDDDRLTYEPSSTVFAEREGVQSVDLAKHPNVAHPRFSERIGKEPAWVRCPGAAGDPRVSRLPKGHRLFTLVDTGALTVSIFSAVRPPSVALLCGREGGMLRTVLCHYERSNNCLYKETVVRMDSMTLNQAKVLSWVKLSLGNA
;
A
#
# COMPACT_ATOMS: atom_id res chain seq x y z
N MET A 1 60.00 -11.31 9.22
CA MET A 1 60.66 -10.21 9.97
C MET A 1 60.23 -10.16 11.42
N ILE A 2 58.92 -10.04 11.74
CA ILE A 2 58.43 -10.04 13.13
C ILE A 2 58.73 -11.37 13.86
N SER A 3 58.64 -12.51 13.17
CA SER A 3 58.95 -13.83 13.73
C SER A 3 60.40 -14.01 14.17
N GLY A 4 61.37 -13.47 13.42
CA GLY A 4 62.79 -13.52 13.77
C GLY A 4 63.16 -12.65 14.97
N PHE A 5 62.30 -11.70 15.33
CA PHE A 5 62.46 -10.86 16.53
C PHE A 5 61.76 -11.47 17.75
N ALA A 6 60.62 -12.13 17.55
CA ALA A 6 59.81 -12.69 18.63
C ALA A 6 60.22 -14.12 19.05
N PHE A 7 60.80 -14.93 18.15
CA PHE A 7 61.20 -16.31 18.42
C PHE A 7 62.57 -16.64 17.77
N PRO A 8 63.67 -16.06 18.26
CA PRO A 8 65.02 -16.41 17.78
C PRO A 8 65.34 -17.87 18.12
N ASP A 9 65.86 -18.61 17.13
CA ASP A 9 66.36 -20.01 17.21
C ASP A 9 65.44 -21.10 17.77
N ASN A 10 64.16 -20.80 18.02
CA ASN A 10 63.18 -21.79 18.49
C ASN A 10 61.98 -21.93 17.53
N THR A 11 62.19 -22.70 16.47
CA THR A 11 61.17 -22.98 15.43
C THR A 11 59.98 -23.76 15.99
N SER A 12 60.18 -24.60 17.01
CA SER A 12 59.11 -25.42 17.61
C SER A 12 58.05 -24.56 18.31
N SER A 13 58.45 -23.56 19.09
CA SER A 13 57.55 -22.64 19.79
C SER A 13 56.77 -21.74 18.82
N TYR A 14 57.40 -21.35 17.70
CA TYR A 14 56.73 -20.60 16.65
C TYR A 14 55.66 -21.43 15.92
N LEU A 15 55.97 -22.68 15.58
CA LEU A 15 55.02 -23.60 14.97
C LEU A 15 53.89 -23.97 15.95
N LEU A 16 54.19 -24.11 17.24
CA LEU A 16 53.18 -24.35 18.28
C LEU A 16 52.25 -23.14 18.44
N LEU A 17 52.78 -21.91 18.44
CA LEU A 17 51.97 -20.68 18.46
C LEU A 17 51.07 -20.59 17.23
N LEU A 18 51.58 -20.89 16.04
CA LEU A 18 50.79 -20.91 14.82
C LEU A 18 49.70 -21.98 14.87
N ALA A 19 50.02 -23.19 15.34
CA ALA A 19 49.06 -24.28 15.45
C ALA A 19 47.96 -23.95 16.47
N ILE A 20 48.32 -23.55 17.69
CA ILE A 20 47.37 -23.21 18.76
C ILE A 20 46.59 -21.94 18.39
N GLY A 21 47.26 -20.93 17.84
CA GLY A 21 46.64 -19.64 17.48
C GLY A 21 45.63 -19.79 16.35
N THR A 22 45.98 -20.50 15.28
CA THR A 22 45.05 -20.75 14.16
C THR A 22 43.90 -21.64 14.58
N PHE A 23 44.16 -22.71 15.34
CA PHE A 23 43.11 -23.56 15.89
C PHE A 23 42.16 -22.77 16.81
N SER A 24 42.69 -22.00 17.76
CA SER A 24 41.89 -21.25 18.73
C SER A 24 41.04 -20.19 18.07
N LEU A 25 41.57 -19.46 17.08
CA LEU A 25 40.82 -18.44 16.34
C LEU A 25 39.65 -19.05 15.58
N VAL A 26 39.87 -20.16 14.87
CA VAL A 26 38.81 -20.83 14.09
C VAL A 26 37.79 -21.49 15.02
N PHE A 27 38.25 -22.19 16.06
CA PHE A 27 37.41 -22.87 17.03
C PHE A 27 36.52 -21.91 17.83
N VAL A 28 37.08 -20.80 18.33
CA VAL A 28 36.29 -19.78 19.05
C VAL A 28 35.30 -19.11 18.11
N SER A 29 35.72 -18.78 16.89
CA SER A 29 34.87 -18.12 15.89
C SER A 29 33.70 -19.00 15.44
N MET A 30 33.81 -20.33 15.51
CA MET A 30 32.73 -21.28 15.23
C MET A 30 31.53 -21.11 16.17
N PHE A 31 31.74 -20.85 17.47
CA PHE A 31 30.65 -20.68 18.44
C PHE A 31 29.88 -19.35 18.27
N PHE A 32 30.49 -18.37 17.60
CA PHE A 32 29.86 -17.08 17.30
C PHE A 32 29.26 -17.01 15.89
N LEU A 33 29.42 -18.07 15.09
CA LEU A 33 28.89 -18.18 13.74
C LEU A 33 27.40 -18.52 13.79
N ARG A 34 26.55 -17.48 13.73
CA ARG A 34 25.10 -17.64 13.60
C ARG A 34 24.73 -17.83 12.13
N VAL A 35 24.25 -19.02 11.78
CA VAL A 35 23.58 -19.27 10.50
C VAL A 35 22.21 -18.59 10.56
N LEU A 36 22.03 -17.49 9.84
CA LEU A 36 20.74 -16.83 9.67
C LEU A 36 19.97 -17.57 8.57
N PRO A 37 18.78 -18.12 8.81
CA PRO A 37 17.93 -18.59 7.72
C PRO A 37 17.47 -17.37 6.89
N PRO A 38 17.55 -17.39 5.55
CA PRO A 38 16.94 -16.35 4.74
C PRO A 38 15.41 -16.43 4.80
N GLN A 39 14.78 -15.25 4.74
CA GLN A 39 13.34 -15.06 4.54
C GLN A 39 12.89 -15.76 3.25
N PRO A 40 11.65 -16.27 3.16
CA PRO A 40 11.12 -16.86 1.93
C PRO A 40 11.11 -15.80 0.83
N THR A 41 11.91 -16.02 -0.22
CA THR A 41 11.87 -15.19 -1.42
C THR A 41 10.57 -15.51 -2.16
N TYR A 42 9.67 -14.52 -2.24
CA TYR A 42 8.53 -14.38 -3.15
C TYR A 42 8.01 -15.68 -3.78
N SER A 43 6.96 -16.26 -3.20
CA SER A 43 6.12 -17.23 -3.92
C SER A 43 5.40 -16.50 -5.05
N THR A 44 5.62 -16.90 -6.30
CA THR A 44 4.70 -16.56 -7.39
C THR A 44 3.30 -17.04 -6.99
N LEU A 45 2.31 -16.16 -7.13
CA LEU A 45 0.90 -16.57 -7.08
C LEU A 45 0.72 -17.71 -8.10
N PRO A 46 -0.04 -18.78 -7.77
CA PRO A 46 -0.49 -19.70 -8.81
C PRO A 46 -1.24 -18.89 -9.87
N ASP A 47 -0.90 -19.11 -11.15
CA ASP A 47 -1.66 -18.54 -12.27
C ASP A 47 -3.14 -18.88 -12.06
N GLU A 48 -3.99 -17.85 -12.10
CA GLU A 48 -5.45 -17.99 -12.08
C GLU A 48 -5.92 -18.67 -13.39
N GLU A 49 -5.76 -19.98 -13.52
CA GLU A 49 -6.37 -20.76 -14.61
C GLU A 49 -7.69 -21.46 -14.20
N ASP A 50 -8.14 -21.37 -12.95
CA ASP A 50 -9.40 -21.98 -12.48
C ASP A 50 -10.52 -20.97 -12.20
N ARG A 51 -10.95 -20.20 -13.22
CA ARG A 51 -12.29 -19.56 -13.20
C ARG A 51 -13.03 -19.75 -14.54
N PRO A 52 -14.33 -20.12 -14.52
CA PRO A 52 -15.07 -20.51 -15.72
C PRO A 52 -15.38 -19.31 -16.64
N PRO A 53 -15.51 -19.55 -17.96
CA PRO A 53 -15.54 -18.49 -18.96
C PRO A 53 -16.98 -18.02 -19.20
N PHE A 54 -17.30 -16.77 -18.84
CA PHE A 54 -18.43 -16.07 -19.44
C PHE A 54 -18.14 -14.58 -19.62
N ILE A 55 -17.99 -14.18 -20.91
CA ILE A 55 -18.32 -12.86 -21.50
C ILE A 55 -17.30 -11.74 -21.15
N ARG A 56 -16.57 -11.07 -22.06
CA ARG A 56 -16.82 -10.73 -23.47
C ARG A 56 -15.53 -10.33 -24.22
N LYS A 57 -15.61 -10.53 -25.53
CA LYS A 57 -14.77 -10.03 -26.63
C LYS A 57 -14.64 -8.49 -26.72
N ASP A 58 -13.48 -8.12 -27.29
CA ASP A 58 -13.15 -6.95 -28.12
C ASP A 58 -12.82 -5.60 -27.44
N SER A 59 -11.53 -5.22 -27.45
CA SER A 59 -11.12 -3.91 -27.97
C SER A 59 -9.67 -3.95 -28.48
N ASN A 60 -9.46 -3.26 -29.60
CA ASN A 60 -8.28 -3.25 -30.45
C ASN A 60 -7.02 -2.73 -29.71
N GLU A 61 -5.94 -3.51 -29.71
CA GLU A 61 -4.62 -2.98 -29.39
C GLU A 61 -4.07 -2.16 -30.57
N LEU A 62 -3.82 -0.88 -30.28
CA LEU A 62 -3.21 0.09 -31.17
C LEU A 62 -1.72 -0.26 -31.36
N HIS A 63 -1.33 -0.52 -32.61
CA HIS A 63 0.08 -0.69 -32.99
C HIS A 63 0.90 0.55 -32.58
N ARG A 64 1.74 0.43 -31.54
CA ARG A 64 2.76 1.43 -31.23
C ARG A 64 4.02 1.17 -32.05
N THR A 65 4.42 2.20 -32.79
CA THR A 65 5.57 2.24 -33.67
C THR A 65 6.90 1.97 -32.95
N ARG A 66 7.71 1.19 -33.64
CA ARG A 66 9.05 0.68 -33.35
C ARG A 66 10.07 1.79 -33.11
N SER A 67 10.64 1.88 -31.90
CA SER A 67 11.98 2.42 -31.70
C SER A 67 12.70 1.80 -30.49
N GLY A 68 13.67 0.93 -30.79
CA GLY A 68 14.92 0.88 -30.03
C GLY A 68 15.00 0.14 -28.68
N GLN A 69 14.20 -0.88 -28.40
CA GLN A 69 14.49 -1.79 -27.28
C GLN A 69 15.32 -2.99 -27.74
N ARG A 70 16.61 -2.98 -27.39
CA ARG A 70 17.45 -4.18 -27.37
C ARG A 70 16.77 -5.19 -26.43
N ARG A 71 16.52 -6.39 -26.94
CA ARG A 71 16.02 -7.55 -26.22
C ARG A 71 16.82 -7.77 -24.93
N TYR A 72 16.26 -7.37 -23.79
CA TYR A 72 16.49 -8.11 -22.55
C TYR A 72 15.50 -9.27 -22.60
N SER A 73 15.98 -10.41 -23.06
CA SER A 73 15.34 -11.70 -22.83
C SER A 73 15.18 -11.86 -21.32
N GLY A 74 13.95 -12.01 -20.85
CA GLY A 74 13.70 -12.49 -19.49
C GLY A 74 14.41 -13.82 -19.33
N HIS A 75 15.48 -13.85 -18.53
CA HIS A 75 15.94 -15.09 -17.93
C HIS A 75 14.88 -15.44 -16.89
N SER A 76 14.07 -16.46 -17.19
CA SER A 76 13.41 -17.27 -16.19
C SER A 76 14.44 -17.60 -15.11
N MET A 77 14.20 -17.20 -13.85
CA MET A 77 15.03 -17.62 -12.73
C MET A 77 14.94 -19.14 -12.63
N ASP A 78 15.97 -19.81 -13.16
CA ASP A 78 16.23 -21.20 -12.90
C ASP A 78 16.40 -21.36 -11.39
N TYR A 79 15.70 -22.32 -10.80
CA TYR A 79 15.81 -22.73 -9.41
C TYR A 79 17.28 -22.92 -9.04
N GLU A 80 17.88 -21.98 -8.28
CA GLU A 80 19.27 -22.12 -7.82
C GLU A 80 19.36 -23.37 -6.92
N PRO A 81 20.34 -24.27 -7.17
CA PRO A 81 20.47 -25.49 -6.38
C PRO A 81 21.00 -25.16 -4.98
N ASN A 82 20.12 -25.14 -3.98
CA ASN A 82 20.52 -24.96 -2.57
C ASN A 82 20.77 -26.34 -1.91
N ILE A 83 21.99 -26.88 -2.07
CA ILE A 83 22.38 -28.20 -1.52
C ILE A 83 23.42 -28.00 -0.42
N THR A 84 23.15 -28.50 0.79
CA THR A 84 24.04 -28.27 1.95
C THR A 84 24.17 -29.49 2.87
N GLY A 85 25.29 -29.58 3.59
CA GLY A 85 25.52 -30.61 4.60
C GLY A 85 25.70 -32.01 4.01
N ILE A 86 25.10 -33.03 4.66
CA ILE A 86 25.25 -34.44 4.26
C ILE A 86 24.67 -34.70 2.85
N SER A 87 23.75 -33.85 2.39
CA SER A 87 23.15 -33.94 1.05
C SER A 87 24.14 -33.69 -0.10
N LEU A 88 25.35 -33.20 0.19
CA LEU A 88 26.44 -33.07 -0.78
C LEU A 88 27.06 -34.42 -1.17
N LEU A 89 27.19 -35.34 -0.21
CA LEU A 89 27.95 -36.59 -0.39
C LEU A 89 27.42 -37.52 -1.49
N PRO A 90 26.10 -37.62 -1.73
CA PRO A 90 25.57 -38.42 -2.83
C PRO A 90 25.78 -37.79 -4.22
N LYS A 91 26.21 -36.53 -4.32
CA LYS A 91 26.30 -35.82 -5.60
C LYS A 91 27.62 -36.10 -6.30
N PRO A 92 27.63 -36.49 -7.59
CA PRO A 92 28.87 -36.73 -8.33
C PRO A 92 29.71 -35.45 -8.49
N GLU A 93 29.06 -34.29 -8.59
CA GLU A 93 29.73 -32.98 -8.68
C GLU A 93 30.57 -32.68 -7.44
N PHE A 94 30.13 -33.16 -6.27
CA PHE A 94 30.87 -33.02 -5.02
C PHE A 94 32.20 -33.76 -5.08
N TRP A 95 32.18 -35.05 -5.44
CA TRP A 95 33.40 -35.86 -5.52
C TRP A 95 34.34 -35.40 -6.63
N GLN A 96 33.79 -34.91 -7.74
CA GLN A 96 34.58 -34.29 -8.80
C GLN A 96 35.37 -33.09 -8.28
N LEU A 97 34.71 -32.13 -7.62
CA LEU A 97 35.37 -30.96 -7.04
C LEU A 97 36.28 -31.32 -5.88
N PHE A 98 35.92 -32.30 -5.05
CA PHE A 98 36.69 -32.75 -3.90
C PHE A 98 38.02 -33.40 -4.33
N VAL A 99 37.99 -34.34 -5.27
CA VAL A 99 39.19 -35.03 -5.77
C VAL A 99 40.09 -34.06 -6.54
N MET A 100 39.51 -33.19 -7.37
CA MET A 100 40.26 -32.19 -8.12
C MET A 100 40.98 -31.20 -7.19
N LEU A 101 40.31 -30.73 -6.12
CA LEU A 101 40.91 -29.87 -5.11
C LEU A 101 42.06 -30.59 -4.42
N GLY A 102 41.83 -31.85 -4.03
CA GLY A 102 42.81 -32.67 -3.32
C GLY A 102 44.08 -32.90 -4.11
N LEU A 103 43.97 -33.30 -5.38
CA LEU A 103 45.12 -33.51 -6.25
C LEU A 103 45.95 -32.23 -6.43
N LEU A 104 45.30 -31.11 -6.79
CA LEU A 104 46.01 -29.85 -7.06
C LEU A 104 46.59 -29.21 -5.79
N THR A 105 45.83 -29.22 -4.68
CA THR A 105 46.36 -28.75 -3.39
C THR A 105 47.43 -29.68 -2.85
N GLY A 106 47.33 -30.98 -3.09
CA GLY A 106 48.32 -31.98 -2.72
C GLY A 106 49.68 -31.75 -3.38
N VAL A 107 49.69 -31.49 -4.70
CA VAL A 107 50.89 -31.10 -5.46
C VAL A 107 51.52 -29.83 -4.87
N GLY A 108 50.70 -28.81 -4.61
CA GLY A 108 51.16 -27.55 -4.03
C GLY A 108 51.70 -27.69 -2.62
N LEU A 109 50.99 -28.41 -1.74
CA LEU A 109 51.36 -28.60 -0.33
C LEU A 109 52.63 -29.45 -0.19
N MET A 110 52.83 -30.47 -1.03
CA MET A 110 54.08 -31.23 -1.06
C MET A 110 55.26 -30.29 -1.31
N THR A 111 55.15 -29.45 -2.34
CA THR A 111 56.21 -28.52 -2.72
C THR A 111 56.39 -27.45 -1.63
N ILE A 112 55.31 -26.83 -1.14
CA ILE A 112 55.36 -25.78 -0.11
C ILE A 112 56.02 -26.27 1.18
N ASN A 113 55.66 -27.46 1.65
CA ASN A 113 56.15 -27.99 2.92
C ASN A 113 57.61 -28.47 2.81
N ASN A 114 58.06 -28.89 1.63
CA ASN A 114 59.37 -29.50 1.46
C ASN A 114 60.37 -28.68 0.62
N ILE A 115 60.01 -27.50 0.11
CA ILE A 115 60.91 -26.65 -0.69
C ILE A 115 62.19 -26.28 0.06
N GLY A 116 62.15 -26.22 1.40
CA GLY A 116 63.33 -26.00 2.22
C GLY A 116 64.33 -27.16 2.15
N ASN A 117 63.83 -28.41 2.07
CA ASN A 117 64.63 -29.61 1.89
C ASN A 117 65.19 -29.67 0.46
N ASP A 118 64.41 -29.30 -0.55
CA ASP A 118 64.88 -29.19 -1.94
C ASP A 118 66.03 -28.17 -2.06
N ALA A 119 65.86 -26.99 -1.45
CA ALA A 119 66.90 -25.97 -1.42
C ALA A 119 68.16 -26.44 -0.69
N LYS A 120 68.02 -27.18 0.41
CA LYS A 120 69.14 -27.76 1.15
C LYS A 120 69.90 -28.77 0.29
N ALA A 121 69.20 -29.76 -0.27
CA ALA A 121 69.80 -30.83 -1.08
C ALA A 121 70.55 -30.27 -2.30
N LEU A 122 69.98 -29.28 -3.00
CA LEU A 122 70.64 -28.67 -4.15
C LEU A 122 71.86 -27.81 -3.77
N TRP A 123 71.78 -26.99 -2.72
CA TRP A 123 72.92 -26.18 -2.30
C TRP A 123 74.06 -27.03 -1.74
N SER A 124 73.75 -28.08 -0.98
CA SER A 124 74.73 -29.02 -0.46
C SER A 124 75.42 -29.86 -1.55
N HIS A 125 74.79 -30.07 -2.70
CA HIS A 125 75.40 -30.76 -3.85
C HIS A 125 76.14 -29.81 -4.80
N TYR A 126 75.74 -28.53 -4.85
CA TYR A 126 76.27 -27.54 -5.80
C TYR A 126 77.52 -26.81 -5.28
N ASP A 127 77.63 -26.58 -3.97
CA ASP A 127 78.76 -25.88 -3.34
C ASP A 127 79.09 -26.45 -1.95
N ASP A 128 80.16 -27.24 -1.88
CA ASP A 128 80.67 -27.85 -0.64
C ASP A 128 81.17 -26.84 0.40
N THR A 129 81.34 -25.55 0.03
CA THR A 129 81.79 -24.48 0.93
C THR A 129 80.65 -23.66 1.55
N ALA A 130 79.39 -23.97 1.20
CA ALA A 130 78.22 -23.24 1.67
C ALA A 130 77.98 -23.43 3.19
N SER A 131 77.94 -22.33 3.95
CA SER A 131 77.67 -22.38 5.39
C SER A 131 76.19 -22.70 5.69
N LYS A 132 75.93 -23.37 6.83
CA LYS A 132 74.57 -23.70 7.28
C LYS A 132 73.66 -22.46 7.37
N ASP A 133 74.21 -21.33 7.84
CA ASP A 133 73.50 -20.04 7.93
C ASP A 133 73.13 -19.46 6.55
N PHE A 134 73.98 -19.65 5.55
CA PHE A 134 73.69 -19.22 4.18
C PHE A 134 72.54 -20.03 3.58
N ILE A 135 72.56 -21.35 3.74
CA ILE A 135 71.50 -22.25 3.26
C ILE A 135 70.16 -21.90 3.93
N GLN A 136 70.17 -21.65 5.25
CA GLN A 136 68.96 -21.26 5.99
C GLN A 136 68.37 -19.93 5.47
N LYS A 137 69.20 -18.93 5.15
CA LYS A 137 68.72 -17.68 4.52
C LYS A 137 68.09 -17.92 3.15
N ARG A 138 68.64 -18.84 2.34
CA ARG A 138 68.07 -19.22 1.04
C ARG A 138 66.74 -19.95 1.18
N GLN A 139 66.59 -20.84 2.16
CA GLN A 139 65.30 -21.48 2.46
C GLN A 139 64.21 -20.45 2.79
N LEU A 140 64.50 -19.46 3.64
CA LEU A 140 63.54 -18.40 4.00
C LEU A 140 63.14 -17.52 2.79
N MET A 141 64.05 -17.33 1.84
CA MET A 141 63.77 -16.61 0.60
C MET A 141 62.72 -17.34 -0.25
N HIS A 142 62.81 -18.67 -0.39
CA HIS A 142 61.82 -19.48 -1.11
C HIS A 142 60.42 -19.42 -0.47
N VAL A 143 60.32 -19.42 0.86
CA VAL A 143 59.05 -19.25 1.60
C VAL A 143 58.42 -17.88 1.32
N SER A 144 59.25 -16.84 1.18
CA SER A 144 58.80 -15.48 0.87
C SER A 144 58.29 -15.35 -0.57
N ILE A 145 58.98 -15.96 -1.54
CA ILE A 145 58.55 -16.00 -2.95
C ILE A 145 57.22 -16.74 -3.08
N LEU A 146 57.06 -17.90 -2.43
CA LEU A 146 55.81 -18.65 -2.41
C LEU A 146 54.64 -17.80 -1.91
N SER A 147 54.85 -17.05 -0.82
CA SER A 147 53.81 -16.20 -0.23
C SER A 147 53.39 -15.05 -1.15
N PHE A 148 54.37 -14.36 -1.75
CA PHE A 148 54.09 -13.25 -2.66
C PHE A 148 53.41 -13.72 -3.95
N MET A 149 53.89 -14.79 -4.58
CA MET A 149 53.29 -15.34 -5.80
C MET A 149 51.91 -15.94 -5.54
N SER A 150 51.66 -16.50 -4.36
CA SER A 150 50.32 -16.93 -3.94
C SER A 150 49.33 -15.78 -3.80
N PHE A 151 49.76 -14.64 -3.26
CA PHE A 151 48.95 -13.42 -3.26
C PHE A 151 48.62 -12.97 -4.68
N CYS A 152 49.61 -12.90 -5.58
CA CYS A 152 49.39 -12.55 -6.98
C CYS A 152 48.43 -13.51 -7.68
N GLY A 153 48.56 -14.82 -7.44
CA GLY A 153 47.68 -15.84 -8.01
C GLY A 153 46.22 -15.66 -7.58
N ARG A 154 45.97 -15.40 -6.29
CA ARG A 154 44.62 -15.15 -5.77
C ARG A 154 43.98 -13.91 -6.38
N LEU A 155 44.74 -12.83 -6.53
CA LEU A 155 44.26 -11.59 -7.13
C LEU A 155 43.89 -11.79 -8.61
N LEU A 156 44.77 -12.46 -9.36
CA LEU A 156 44.57 -12.71 -10.79
C LEU A 156 43.41 -13.64 -11.07
N SER A 157 43.28 -14.77 -10.36
CA SER A 157 42.20 -15.73 -10.60
C SER A 157 40.85 -15.26 -10.04
N GLY A 158 40.84 -14.55 -8.91
CA GLY A 158 39.61 -14.00 -8.33
C GLY A 158 38.94 -13.04 -9.31
N VAL A 159 39.64 -11.98 -9.72
CA VAL A 159 39.11 -11.00 -10.69
C VAL A 159 38.97 -11.61 -12.09
N GLY A 160 39.92 -12.46 -12.50
CA GLY A 160 39.93 -13.10 -13.81
C GLY A 160 38.72 -14.03 -14.03
N SER A 161 38.32 -14.80 -13.02
CA SER A 161 37.18 -15.71 -13.12
C SER A 161 35.85 -14.98 -13.39
N ASP A 162 35.66 -13.81 -12.80
CA ASP A 162 34.51 -12.95 -13.06
C ASP A 162 34.49 -12.41 -14.48
N ILE A 163 35.65 -12.07 -15.03
CA ILE A 163 35.78 -11.62 -16.42
C ILE A 163 35.44 -12.77 -17.39
N VAL A 164 35.94 -13.98 -17.11
CA VAL A 164 35.66 -15.18 -17.92
C VAL A 164 34.15 -15.45 -18.00
N VAL A 165 33.43 -15.36 -16.88
CA VAL A 165 31.98 -15.58 -16.86
C VAL A 165 31.22 -14.42 -17.50
N LYS A 166 31.50 -13.17 -17.09
CA LYS A 166 30.68 -12.01 -17.45
C LYS A 166 30.94 -11.47 -18.85
N ARG A 167 32.19 -11.55 -19.34
CA ARG A 167 32.57 -11.00 -20.66
C ARG A 167 32.79 -12.06 -21.72
N LEU A 168 33.35 -13.22 -21.35
CA LEU A 168 33.67 -14.29 -22.30
C LEU A 168 32.60 -15.39 -22.35
N HIS A 169 31.58 -15.32 -21.49
CA HIS A 169 30.52 -16.33 -21.36
C HIS A 169 31.09 -17.76 -21.19
N GLY A 170 32.28 -17.87 -20.61
CA GLY A 170 33.02 -19.13 -20.45
C GLY A 170 32.88 -19.73 -19.05
N SER A 171 33.22 -21.01 -18.92
CA SER A 171 33.24 -21.73 -17.65
C SER A 171 34.37 -21.27 -16.73
N ARG A 172 34.12 -21.16 -15.41
CA ARG A 172 35.14 -20.87 -14.39
C ARG A 172 36.20 -21.98 -14.27
N PHE A 173 35.91 -23.20 -14.73
CA PHE A 173 36.87 -24.30 -14.75
C PHE A 173 38.11 -24.02 -15.63
N TRP A 174 38.04 -23.06 -16.57
CA TRP A 174 39.22 -22.59 -17.30
C TRP A 174 40.31 -22.00 -16.41
N CYS A 175 39.93 -21.38 -15.29
CA CYS A 175 40.91 -20.90 -14.30
C CYS A 175 41.61 -22.06 -13.56
N LEU A 176 40.90 -23.18 -13.32
CA LEU A 176 41.50 -24.39 -12.76
C LEU A 176 42.42 -25.09 -13.75
N PHE A 177 42.03 -25.16 -15.02
CA PHE A 177 42.89 -25.65 -16.09
C PHE A 177 44.22 -24.86 -16.16
N ALA A 178 44.13 -23.52 -16.09
CA ALA A 178 45.31 -22.66 -16.06
C ALA A 178 46.18 -22.93 -14.82
N SER A 179 45.59 -23.03 -13.63
CA SER A 179 46.31 -23.36 -12.38
C SER A 179 47.00 -24.74 -12.47
N ALA A 180 46.30 -25.78 -12.94
CA ALA A 180 46.84 -27.13 -13.09
C ALA A 180 48.00 -27.17 -14.12
N SER A 181 47.91 -26.39 -15.19
CA SER A 181 48.98 -26.24 -16.18
C SER A 181 50.23 -25.57 -15.60
N ILE A 182 50.06 -24.54 -14.75
CA ILE A 182 51.17 -23.89 -14.05
C ILE A 182 51.79 -24.85 -13.02
N PHE A 183 50.99 -25.65 -12.31
CA PHE A 183 51.53 -26.71 -11.44
C PHE A 183 52.39 -27.71 -12.21
N LEU A 184 51.91 -28.20 -13.36
CA LEU A 184 52.68 -29.10 -14.22
C LEU A 184 54.00 -28.47 -14.66
N ALA A 185 53.99 -27.20 -15.07
CA ALA A 185 55.21 -26.47 -15.41
C ALA A 185 56.17 -26.39 -14.21
N ALA A 186 55.66 -26.13 -13.00
CA ALA A 186 56.46 -26.12 -11.78
C ALA A 186 57.10 -27.50 -11.50
N GLN A 187 56.36 -28.60 -11.71
CA GLN A 187 56.89 -29.96 -11.53
C GLN A 187 57.98 -30.27 -12.57
N ILE A 188 57.80 -29.87 -13.83
CA ILE A 188 58.81 -30.04 -14.89
C ILE A 188 60.08 -29.26 -14.55
N CYS A 189 59.95 -28.02 -14.06
CA CYS A 189 61.08 -27.23 -13.58
C CYS A 189 61.81 -27.95 -12.45
N ALA A 190 61.08 -28.47 -11.46
CA ALA A 190 61.66 -29.17 -10.32
C ALA A 190 62.41 -30.45 -10.73
N LEU A 191 62.04 -31.10 -11.84
CA LEU A 191 62.72 -32.28 -12.39
C LEU A 191 63.97 -31.97 -13.23
N ARG A 192 64.22 -30.69 -13.56
CA ARG A 192 65.28 -30.27 -14.49
C ARG A 192 66.30 -29.31 -13.90
N ILE A 193 65.97 -28.66 -12.78
CA ILE A 193 66.82 -27.65 -12.16
C ILE A 193 67.82 -28.32 -11.23
N GLU A 194 69.07 -28.44 -11.68
CA GLU A 194 70.21 -28.86 -10.86
C GLU A 194 70.91 -27.67 -10.20
N ASN A 195 70.87 -26.49 -10.82
CA ASN A 195 71.48 -25.29 -10.26
C ASN A 195 70.51 -24.58 -9.28
N PRO A 196 70.84 -24.46 -7.98
CA PRO A 196 69.94 -23.93 -6.97
C PRO A 196 69.55 -22.46 -7.20
N ASN A 197 70.31 -21.70 -7.98
CA ASN A 197 69.99 -20.31 -8.29
C ASN A 197 68.70 -20.17 -9.11
N PHE A 198 68.25 -21.21 -9.82
CA PHE A 198 67.00 -21.19 -10.58
C PHE A 198 65.81 -21.79 -9.82
N LEU A 199 66.01 -22.29 -8.60
CA LEU A 199 64.95 -22.93 -7.79
C LEU A 199 63.78 -21.97 -7.48
N TRP A 200 64.00 -20.66 -7.56
CA TRP A 200 62.94 -19.66 -7.41
C TRP A 200 61.80 -19.86 -8.42
N ALA A 201 62.07 -20.44 -9.60
CA ALA A 201 61.05 -20.73 -10.60
C ALA A 201 60.05 -21.77 -10.09
N VAL A 202 60.52 -22.82 -9.41
CA VAL A 202 59.67 -23.83 -8.77
C VAL A 202 58.83 -23.20 -7.67
N SER A 203 59.45 -22.40 -6.79
CA SER A 203 58.75 -21.69 -5.71
C SER A 203 57.73 -20.68 -6.25
N GLY A 204 58.08 -19.91 -7.28
CA GLY A 204 57.23 -18.88 -7.85
C GLY A 204 56.02 -19.45 -8.60
N LEU A 205 56.24 -20.43 -9.48
CA LEU A 205 55.17 -21.08 -10.24
C LEU A 205 54.22 -21.85 -9.32
N THR A 206 54.76 -22.57 -8.33
CA THR A 206 53.94 -23.28 -7.33
C THR A 206 53.10 -22.29 -6.52
N GLY A 207 53.69 -21.19 -6.07
CA GLY A 207 52.97 -20.14 -5.33
C GLY A 207 51.84 -19.55 -6.17
N LEU A 208 52.13 -19.18 -7.42
CA LEU A 208 51.15 -18.62 -8.36
C LEU A 208 49.99 -19.59 -8.63
N ALA A 209 50.29 -20.85 -8.92
CA ALA A 209 49.29 -21.88 -9.18
C ALA A 209 48.41 -22.16 -7.95
N TYR A 210 49.02 -22.27 -6.77
CA TYR A 210 48.33 -22.50 -5.50
C TYR A 210 47.45 -21.33 -5.10
N GLY A 211 47.93 -20.09 -5.29
CA GLY A 211 47.13 -18.89 -5.11
C GLY A 211 45.93 -18.84 -6.05
N ALA A 212 46.16 -19.11 -7.34
CA ALA A 212 45.11 -19.10 -8.35
C ALA A 212 44.01 -20.13 -8.05
N LEU A 213 44.40 -21.34 -7.62
CA LEU A 213 43.51 -22.43 -7.21
C LEU A 213 42.54 -21.97 -6.11
N PHE A 214 43.07 -21.43 -5.00
CA PHE A 214 42.25 -20.96 -3.88
C PHE A 214 41.46 -19.68 -4.17
N GLY A 215 41.87 -18.88 -5.16
CA GLY A 215 41.15 -17.68 -5.56
C GLY A 215 39.82 -17.96 -6.29
N VAL A 216 39.73 -19.07 -7.02
CA VAL A 216 38.53 -19.41 -7.83
C VAL A 216 37.64 -20.50 -7.21
N TYR A 217 38.20 -21.38 -6.38
CA TYR A 217 37.48 -22.55 -5.86
C TYR A 217 36.20 -22.24 -5.05
N PRO A 218 36.16 -21.24 -4.15
CA PRO A 218 34.93 -20.89 -3.45
C PRO A 218 33.79 -20.50 -4.39
N ALA A 219 34.12 -19.82 -5.51
CA ALA A 219 33.12 -19.45 -6.52
C ALA A 219 32.59 -20.67 -7.28
N LEU A 220 33.44 -21.67 -7.55
CA LEU A 220 32.99 -22.95 -8.16
C LEU A 220 32.09 -23.76 -7.23
N VAL A 221 32.36 -23.75 -5.93
CA VAL A 221 31.50 -24.41 -4.93
C VAL A 221 30.15 -23.70 -4.80
N ALA A 222 30.14 -22.36 -4.88
CA ALA A 222 28.91 -21.57 -4.91
C ALA A 222 28.07 -21.87 -6.15
N ASP A 223 28.69 -21.99 -7.34
CA ASP A 223 27.97 -22.30 -8.58
C ASP A 223 27.38 -23.72 -8.57
N ALA A 224 28.08 -24.68 -7.97
CA ALA A 224 27.66 -26.08 -7.97
C ALA A 224 26.57 -26.40 -6.93
N PHE A 225 26.60 -25.74 -5.76
CA PHE A 225 25.77 -26.12 -4.60
C PHE A 225 25.00 -24.95 -3.96
N GLY A 226 25.04 -23.76 -4.56
CA GLY A 226 24.33 -22.58 -4.08
C GLY A 226 25.12 -21.74 -3.07
N VAL A 227 24.72 -20.48 -2.94
CA VAL A 227 25.37 -19.50 -2.06
C VAL A 227 24.92 -19.58 -0.60
N GLU A 228 23.73 -20.14 -0.34
CA GLU A 228 23.11 -20.18 0.99
C GLU A 228 23.94 -20.96 2.03
N GLY A 229 24.58 -22.05 1.62
CA GLY A 229 25.43 -22.87 2.47
C GLY A 229 26.91 -22.81 2.14
N LEU A 230 27.37 -21.77 1.43
CA LEU A 230 28.73 -21.71 0.89
C LEU A 230 29.82 -21.94 1.96
N SER A 231 29.67 -21.36 3.15
CA SER A 231 30.66 -21.53 4.24
C SER A 231 30.78 -22.97 4.73
N LEU A 232 29.65 -23.68 4.83
CA LEU A 232 29.59 -25.09 5.23
C LEU A 232 30.14 -26.00 4.11
N ASN A 233 29.69 -25.77 2.88
CA ASN A 233 30.10 -26.54 1.70
C ASN A 233 31.60 -26.37 1.44
N TRP A 234 32.10 -25.14 1.50
CA TRP A 234 33.53 -24.82 1.39
C TRP A 234 34.35 -25.42 2.53
N GLY A 235 33.85 -25.35 3.77
CA GLY A 235 34.47 -26.00 4.92
C GLY A 235 34.63 -27.52 4.73
N CYS A 236 33.60 -28.18 4.21
CA CYS A 236 33.66 -29.61 3.88
C CYS A 236 34.68 -29.91 2.75
N MET A 237 34.74 -29.07 1.72
CA MET A 237 35.71 -29.20 0.61
C MET A 237 37.17 -29.10 1.09
N ILE A 238 37.47 -28.23 2.06
CA ILE A 238 38.83 -28.05 2.61
C ILE A 238 39.36 -29.29 3.36
N LEU A 239 38.52 -30.29 3.67
CA LEU A 239 38.99 -31.58 4.17
C LEU A 239 39.81 -32.35 3.12
N SER A 240 39.63 -32.07 1.84
CA SER A 240 40.37 -32.71 0.75
C SER A 240 41.89 -32.47 0.82
N PRO A 241 42.38 -31.21 0.95
CA PRO A 241 43.79 -30.92 1.21
C PRO A 241 44.40 -31.69 2.38
N VAL A 242 43.63 -31.98 3.44
CA VAL A 242 44.11 -32.76 4.59
C VAL A 242 44.44 -34.19 4.17
N LEU A 243 43.57 -34.82 3.38
CA LEU A 243 43.79 -36.19 2.88
C LEU A 243 44.93 -36.24 1.87
N PHE A 244 44.81 -35.53 0.76
CA PHE A 244 45.75 -35.63 -0.35
C PHE A 244 47.10 -34.96 -0.04
N GLY A 245 47.11 -33.85 0.71
CA GLY A 245 48.34 -33.20 1.15
C GLY A 245 49.22 -34.11 1.99
N ASN A 246 48.64 -34.90 2.90
CA ASN A 246 49.40 -35.88 3.68
C ASN A 246 49.91 -37.04 2.82
N ILE A 247 49.12 -37.54 1.86
CA ILE A 247 49.54 -38.60 0.94
C ILE A 247 50.81 -38.19 0.18
N PHE A 248 50.82 -37.00 -0.42
CA PHE A 248 51.99 -36.53 -1.17
C PHE A 248 53.17 -36.15 -0.27
N ASN A 249 52.93 -35.52 0.89
CA ASN A 249 54.01 -35.20 1.84
C ASN A 249 54.69 -36.46 2.41
N LEU A 250 53.92 -37.49 2.77
CA LEU A 250 54.48 -38.76 3.24
C LEU A 250 55.22 -39.50 2.12
N THR A 251 54.71 -39.44 0.90
CA THR A 251 55.39 -40.01 -0.28
C THR A 251 56.73 -39.30 -0.52
N TYR A 252 56.73 -37.96 -0.46
CA TYR A 252 57.95 -37.16 -0.55
C TYR A 252 58.94 -37.53 0.55
N GLY A 253 58.49 -37.58 1.81
CA GLY A 253 59.33 -37.93 2.96
C GLY A 253 59.98 -39.30 2.80
N LYS A 254 59.20 -40.33 2.42
CA LYS A 254 59.74 -41.68 2.16
C LYS A 254 60.78 -41.73 1.04
N ILE A 255 60.55 -40.98 -0.04
CA ILE A 255 61.48 -40.93 -1.18
C ILE A 255 62.77 -40.19 -0.79
N TYR A 256 62.63 -39.08 -0.09
CA TYR A 256 63.76 -38.27 0.37
C TYR A 256 64.60 -39.04 1.41
N ASP A 257 63.94 -39.69 2.36
CA ASP A 257 64.59 -40.52 3.37
C ASP A 257 65.38 -41.69 2.76
N HIS A 258 64.89 -42.31 1.69
CA HIS A 258 65.55 -43.43 1.01
C HIS A 258 66.91 -43.06 0.40
N HIS A 259 67.09 -41.79 0.01
CA HIS A 259 68.34 -41.27 -0.54
C HIS A 259 69.20 -40.55 0.52
N SER A 260 68.71 -40.45 1.76
CA SER A 260 69.42 -39.76 2.85
C SER A 260 70.39 -40.68 3.58
N THR A 261 71.51 -40.12 4.04
CA THR A 261 72.48 -40.76 4.91
C THR A 261 72.42 -40.14 6.32
N ILE A 262 72.65 -40.94 7.36
CA ILE A 262 72.60 -40.48 8.75
C ILE A 262 73.98 -39.94 9.14
N LEU A 263 74.06 -38.65 9.45
CA LEU A 263 75.28 -38.00 9.95
C LEU A 263 75.56 -38.38 11.41
N PRO A 264 76.81 -38.22 11.91
CA PRO A 264 77.20 -38.61 13.28
C PRO A 264 76.40 -37.93 14.41
N GLY A 265 75.73 -36.81 14.12
CA GLY A 265 74.84 -36.10 15.04
C GLY A 265 73.38 -36.55 15.03
N GLY A 266 73.04 -37.62 14.31
CA GLY A 266 71.66 -38.12 14.17
C GLY A 266 70.81 -37.39 13.13
N GLU A 267 71.32 -36.33 12.50
CA GLU A 267 70.67 -35.62 11.40
C GLU A 267 70.77 -36.42 10.09
N ARG A 268 69.67 -36.48 9.32
CA ARG A 268 69.66 -37.08 7.97
C ARG A 268 69.96 -36.01 6.93
N ASP A 269 70.89 -36.31 6.02
CA ASP A 269 71.19 -35.43 4.89
C ASP A 269 71.30 -36.21 3.58
N CYS A 270 70.81 -35.61 2.50
CA CYS A 270 70.80 -36.25 1.18
C CYS A 270 71.81 -35.56 0.24
N PRO A 271 72.93 -36.22 -0.11
CA PRO A 271 73.97 -35.62 -0.94
C PRO A 271 73.69 -35.72 -2.45
N ASP A 272 72.66 -36.45 -2.87
CA ASP A 272 72.39 -36.77 -4.29
C ASP A 272 71.74 -35.62 -5.08
N GLY A 273 71.65 -34.41 -4.49
CA GLY A 273 71.12 -33.21 -5.11
C GLY A 273 69.69 -33.39 -5.62
N LEU A 274 69.48 -33.20 -6.92
CA LEU A 274 68.18 -33.34 -7.59
C LEU A 274 67.55 -34.73 -7.38
N ASN A 275 68.36 -35.80 -7.36
CA ASN A 275 67.86 -37.17 -7.26
C ASN A 275 67.20 -37.49 -5.91
N CYS A 276 67.52 -36.71 -4.87
CA CYS A 276 66.91 -36.83 -3.53
C CYS A 276 65.38 -36.73 -3.56
N TYR A 277 64.83 -35.90 -4.44
CA TYR A 277 63.40 -35.61 -4.50
C TYR A 277 62.78 -35.79 -5.88
N ALA A 278 63.57 -35.99 -6.95
CA ALA A 278 63.07 -36.07 -8.33
C ALA A 278 61.92 -37.07 -8.51
N ARG A 279 61.97 -38.25 -7.86
CA ARG A 279 60.88 -39.24 -7.94
C ARG A 279 59.57 -38.72 -7.35
N SER A 280 59.62 -37.89 -6.30
CA SER A 280 58.45 -37.25 -5.70
C SER A 280 57.78 -36.31 -6.70
N TYR A 281 58.58 -35.54 -7.43
CA TYR A 281 58.10 -34.60 -8.45
C TYR A 281 57.57 -35.29 -9.72
N TRP A 282 58.02 -36.50 -10.03
CA TRP A 282 57.38 -37.35 -11.06
C TRP A 282 55.96 -37.77 -10.65
N VAL A 283 55.77 -38.16 -9.39
CA VAL A 283 54.46 -38.56 -8.86
C VAL A 283 53.48 -37.38 -8.88
N THR A 284 53.89 -36.20 -8.41
CA THR A 284 53.06 -34.99 -8.44
C THR A 284 52.92 -34.40 -9.85
N GLY A 285 53.88 -34.63 -10.74
CA GLY A 285 53.76 -34.36 -12.18
C GLY A 285 52.60 -35.15 -12.78
N GLY A 286 52.51 -36.46 -12.50
CA GLY A 286 51.39 -37.30 -12.89
C GLY A 286 50.05 -36.81 -12.32
N ALA A 287 50.01 -36.40 -11.05
CA ALA A 287 48.82 -35.83 -10.43
C ALA A 287 48.38 -34.50 -11.08
N SER A 288 49.33 -33.68 -11.53
CA SER A 288 49.05 -32.43 -12.25
C SER A 288 48.44 -32.70 -13.63
N VAL A 289 48.93 -33.70 -14.37
CA VAL A 289 48.34 -34.14 -15.64
C VAL A 289 46.91 -34.64 -15.44
N LEU A 290 46.66 -35.44 -14.40
CA LEU A 290 45.32 -35.87 -14.04
C LEU A 290 44.41 -34.68 -13.69
N GLY A 291 44.93 -33.68 -12.97
CA GLY A 291 44.19 -32.44 -12.67
C GLY A 291 43.79 -31.66 -13.92
N ILE A 292 44.66 -31.60 -14.94
CA ILE A 292 44.36 -31.00 -16.24
C ILE A 292 43.23 -31.80 -16.94
N GLY A 293 43.35 -33.13 -16.98
CA GLY A 293 42.33 -34.00 -17.58
C GLY A 293 40.96 -33.86 -16.93
N LEU A 294 40.91 -33.85 -15.59
CA LEU A 294 39.67 -33.65 -14.83
C LEU A 294 39.07 -32.25 -15.07
N SER A 295 39.91 -31.21 -15.20
CA SER A 295 39.45 -29.85 -15.51
C SER A 295 38.82 -29.76 -16.90
N LEU A 296 39.44 -30.38 -17.92
CA LEU A 296 38.89 -30.44 -19.28
C LEU A 296 37.60 -31.27 -19.33
N TRP A 297 37.54 -32.36 -18.58
CA TRP A 297 36.33 -33.17 -18.44
C TRP A 297 35.19 -32.37 -17.80
N ALA A 298 35.47 -31.57 -16.77
CA ALA A 298 34.50 -30.69 -16.12
C ALA A 298 33.91 -29.66 -17.09
N ILE A 299 34.77 -29.00 -17.88
CA ILE A 299 34.36 -28.04 -18.91
C ILE A 299 33.43 -28.70 -19.94
N ARG A 300 33.80 -29.89 -20.43
CA ARG A 300 32.97 -30.66 -21.37
C ARG A 300 31.63 -31.04 -20.75
N HIS A 301 31.62 -31.53 -19.51
CA HIS A 301 30.42 -31.93 -18.80
C HIS A 301 29.44 -30.76 -18.62
N GLU A 302 29.93 -29.59 -18.22
CA GLU A 302 29.12 -28.37 -18.09
C GLU A 302 28.51 -27.94 -19.44
N HIS A 303 29.27 -28.00 -20.53
CA HIS A 303 28.77 -27.68 -21.88
C HIS A 303 27.68 -28.65 -22.34
N VAL A 304 27.85 -29.96 -22.08
CA VAL A 304 26.85 -30.98 -22.43
C VAL A 304 25.55 -30.76 -21.63
N GLN A 305 25.64 -30.49 -20.33
CA GLN A 305 24.46 -30.21 -19.49
C GLN A 305 23.70 -28.97 -19.96
N LYS A 306 24.40 -27.88 -20.33
CA LYS A 306 23.77 -26.69 -20.90
C LYS A 306 23.00 -27.00 -22.19
N SER A 307 23.59 -27.79 -23.09
CA SER A 307 22.91 -28.19 -24.34
C SER A 307 21.67 -29.07 -24.10
N VAL A 308 21.72 -30.00 -23.13
CA VAL A 308 20.58 -30.86 -22.78
C VAL A 308 19.45 -30.04 -22.15
N ASN A 309 19.76 -29.09 -21.27
CA ASN A 309 18.78 -28.21 -20.64
C ASN A 309 18.13 -27.23 -21.63
N GLU A 310 18.86 -26.76 -22.63
CA GLU A 310 18.29 -25.96 -23.73
C GLU A 310 17.33 -26.79 -24.59
N THR A 311 17.64 -28.07 -24.81
CA THR A 311 16.78 -28.98 -25.59
C THR A 311 15.50 -29.35 -24.83
N SER A 312 15.56 -29.57 -23.51
CA SER A 312 14.40 -29.87 -22.67
C SER A 312 13.47 -28.67 -22.46
N LYS A 313 14.01 -27.44 -22.34
CA LYS A 313 13.21 -26.19 -22.33
C LYS A 313 12.43 -25.96 -23.64
N THR A 314 13.01 -26.39 -24.77
CA THR A 314 12.34 -26.33 -26.08
C THR A 314 11.23 -27.38 -26.22
N SER A 315 11.32 -28.49 -25.46
CA SER A 315 10.35 -29.59 -25.50
C SER A 315 9.11 -29.33 -24.61
N GLN A 316 9.26 -28.58 -23.51
CA GLN A 316 8.16 -28.25 -22.60
C GLN A 316 7.21 -27.15 -23.11
N SER A 317 7.60 -26.40 -24.14
CA SER A 317 6.76 -25.34 -24.73
C SER A 317 5.79 -25.84 -25.83
N THR A 318 5.71 -27.16 -26.07
CA THR A 318 4.92 -27.72 -27.20
C THR A 318 3.97 -28.86 -26.83
N VAL A 319 3.51 -28.98 -25.59
CA VAL A 319 2.56 -30.04 -25.18
C VAL A 319 1.20 -29.45 -24.79
N THR A 320 0.20 -29.66 -25.66
CA THR A 320 -1.24 -29.47 -25.40
C THR A 320 -1.75 -30.49 -24.36
N PRO A 321 -2.66 -30.12 -23.45
CA PRO A 321 -3.15 -31.04 -22.42
C PRO A 321 -4.24 -31.97 -22.98
N ALA A 322 -3.99 -33.28 -22.90
CA ALA A 322 -4.99 -34.32 -23.15
C ALA A 322 -5.29 -35.08 -21.86
N HIS A 323 -6.58 -35.11 -21.52
CA HIS A 323 -7.33 -36.08 -20.70
C HIS A 323 -6.61 -36.96 -19.66
N VAL A 324 -6.94 -36.77 -18.38
CA VAL A 324 -7.05 -37.82 -17.36
C VAL A 324 -8.17 -37.40 -16.38
N GLN A 325 -9.40 -37.89 -16.57
CA GLN A 325 -10.05 -38.98 -15.83
C GLN A 325 -10.28 -38.74 -14.32
N SER A 326 -11.57 -38.63 -14.02
CA SER A 326 -12.24 -38.64 -12.73
C SER A 326 -11.89 -39.85 -11.85
N PHE A 327 -11.66 -39.62 -10.56
CA PHE A 327 -11.72 -40.66 -9.53
C PHE A 327 -12.73 -40.29 -8.43
N SER A 328 -13.58 -41.27 -8.13
CA SER A 328 -14.72 -41.23 -7.22
C SER A 328 -14.30 -41.08 -5.76
N TYR A 329 -15.11 -40.34 -5.00
CA TYR A 329 -15.10 -40.31 -3.54
C TYR A 329 -15.64 -41.64 -3.00
N GLY A 330 -14.94 -42.24 -2.05
CA GLY A 330 -15.40 -43.38 -1.26
C GLY A 330 -15.67 -42.90 0.17
N ASP A 331 -16.90 -43.13 0.62
CA ASP A 331 -17.29 -43.10 2.02
C ASP A 331 -16.43 -44.09 2.83
N ASP A 332 -15.96 -43.71 4.02
CA ASP A 332 -16.11 -44.53 5.23
C ASP A 332 -15.56 -43.86 6.51
N GLU A 333 -16.43 -43.88 7.51
CA GLU A 333 -16.27 -44.08 8.95
C GLU A 333 -15.57 -43.08 9.90
N HIS A 334 -16.33 -42.84 10.97
CA HIS A 334 -16.05 -42.07 12.17
C HIS A 334 -15.04 -42.75 13.10
N VAL A 335 -14.06 -41.98 13.61
CA VAL A 335 -13.40 -42.27 14.90
C VAL A 335 -13.15 -40.96 15.66
N PRO A 336 -13.56 -40.83 16.95
CA PRO A 336 -13.43 -39.58 17.70
C PRO A 336 -12.05 -39.49 18.37
N VAL A 337 -11.27 -38.46 18.04
CA VAL A 337 -10.03 -38.14 18.76
C VAL A 337 -10.27 -36.96 19.71
N LYS A 338 -10.14 -37.25 21.00
CA LYS A 338 -10.34 -36.36 22.15
C LYS A 338 -9.46 -35.10 22.08
N SER A 339 -10.09 -33.93 22.06
CA SER A 339 -9.42 -32.65 22.29
C SER A 339 -9.13 -32.45 23.78
N ARG A 340 -7.85 -32.33 24.14
CA ARG A 340 -7.39 -32.06 25.50
C ARG A 340 -7.49 -30.56 25.75
N THR A 341 -8.60 -30.13 26.32
CA THR A 341 -8.82 -28.73 26.74
C THR A 341 -7.96 -28.44 27.98
N TRP A 342 -7.03 -27.50 27.85
CA TRP A 342 -6.31 -26.93 29.00
C TRP A 342 -7.13 -25.75 29.53
N LYS A 343 -7.81 -25.95 30.67
CA LYS A 343 -8.32 -24.85 31.51
C LYS A 343 -7.24 -24.50 32.53
N PRO A 344 -6.76 -23.25 32.63
CA PRO A 344 -5.93 -22.86 33.76
C PRO A 344 -6.82 -22.69 35.00
N ASN A 345 -6.52 -23.45 36.05
CA ASN A 345 -7.08 -23.26 37.38
C ASN A 345 -6.60 -21.91 37.95
N ALA A 346 -7.51 -20.94 38.02
CA ALA A 346 -7.31 -19.72 38.78
C ALA A 346 -7.63 -19.99 40.26
N SER A 347 -6.61 -20.23 41.07
CA SER A 347 -6.76 -20.19 42.54
C SER A 347 -5.42 -19.86 43.21
N ALA A 348 -5.10 -18.57 43.25
CA ALA A 348 -4.30 -17.86 44.25
C ALA A 348 -4.13 -16.45 43.69
N TRP A 349 -4.53 -15.42 44.45
CA TRP A 349 -4.55 -13.98 44.09
C TRP A 349 -5.85 -13.39 43.51
N THR A 350 -7.01 -13.94 43.87
CA THR A 350 -8.29 -13.19 43.81
C THR A 350 -8.81 -12.92 45.22
N SER A 351 -8.19 -11.98 45.92
CA SER A 351 -8.86 -11.19 46.94
C SER A 351 -8.26 -9.78 46.94
N VAL A 352 -9.12 -8.79 47.22
CA VAL A 352 -8.90 -7.34 47.06
C VAL A 352 -9.01 -6.85 45.62
N TRP A 353 -10.25 -6.55 45.20
CA TRP A 353 -10.70 -5.25 44.68
C TRP A 353 -12.23 -5.34 44.51
N ALA A 354 -12.96 -5.16 45.62
CA ALA A 354 -14.37 -4.77 45.51
C ALA A 354 -14.39 -3.32 44.97
N PRO A 355 -15.21 -2.99 43.96
CA PRO A 355 -15.33 -1.62 43.52
C PRO A 355 -16.04 -0.82 44.60
N VAL A 356 -15.28 -0.04 45.38
CA VAL A 356 -15.87 1.04 46.18
C VAL A 356 -16.40 2.06 45.18
N LYS A 357 -17.71 1.97 44.86
CA LYS A 357 -18.45 3.06 44.25
C LYS A 357 -18.50 4.20 45.27
N ARG A 358 -17.49 5.08 45.24
CA ARG A 358 -17.61 6.44 45.74
C ARG A 358 -17.64 7.40 44.56
N THR A 359 -18.78 8.03 44.42
CA THR A 359 -19.09 9.10 43.48
C THR A 359 -18.15 10.28 43.73
N VAL A 360 -17.07 10.38 42.97
CA VAL A 360 -16.44 11.68 42.73
C VAL A 360 -17.41 12.41 41.78
N SER A 361 -18.07 13.46 42.25
CA SER A 361 -18.93 14.30 41.43
C SER A 361 -18.07 15.13 40.48
N TRP A 362 -17.76 14.54 39.32
CA TRP A 362 -17.35 15.32 38.16
C TRP A 362 -18.55 16.16 37.74
N LYS A 363 -18.39 17.48 37.57
CA LYS A 363 -19.42 18.27 36.90
C LYS A 363 -19.36 17.89 35.42
N GLU A 364 -20.51 17.72 34.77
CA GLU A 364 -20.71 17.21 33.40
C GLU A 364 -20.06 18.06 32.28
N THR A 365 -19.19 19.03 32.62
CA THR A 365 -18.61 20.03 31.71
C THR A 365 -17.07 20.11 31.74
N ASP A 366 -16.37 19.16 32.36
CA ASP A 366 -14.91 19.27 32.57
C ASP A 366 -14.07 18.63 31.43
N TYR A 367 -13.35 19.46 30.66
CA TYR A 367 -12.38 19.03 29.62
C TYR A 367 -10.95 18.88 30.19
N PHE A 368 -10.14 17.93 29.66
CA PHE A 368 -8.84 17.51 30.20
C PHE A 368 -7.60 18.24 29.63
N ASP A 369 -6.73 18.77 30.50
CA ASP A 369 -5.53 19.59 30.23
C ASP A 369 -4.32 18.84 29.65
N GLY A 370 -4.40 17.51 29.58
CA GLY A 370 -3.32 16.67 29.04
C GLY A 370 -2.10 16.47 29.96
N LYS A 371 -2.02 17.11 31.13
CA LYS A 371 -0.91 16.93 32.10
C LYS A 371 -1.17 15.71 32.98
N ARG A 372 -0.18 14.83 33.12
CA ARG A 372 -0.25 13.67 34.02
C ARG A 372 -0.23 14.16 35.47
N GLY A 373 -1.27 13.83 36.23
CA GLY A 373 -1.33 13.97 37.67
C GLY A 373 -1.34 12.59 38.33
N PHE A 374 -0.84 12.52 39.57
CA PHE A 374 -0.89 11.32 40.40
C PHE A 374 -1.80 11.61 41.58
N ILE A 375 -2.92 10.90 41.72
CA ILE A 375 -3.82 10.99 42.89
C ILE A 375 -4.16 9.54 43.27
N GLN A 376 -3.96 9.20 44.55
CA GLN A 376 -4.37 7.94 45.17
C GLN A 376 -3.93 6.67 44.40
N GLY A 377 -2.67 6.61 43.98
CA GLY A 377 -2.10 5.42 43.32
C GLY A 377 -2.46 5.26 41.84
N TYR A 378 -3.29 6.15 41.28
CA TYR A 378 -3.67 6.13 39.86
C TYR A 378 -3.18 7.38 39.12
N VAL A 379 -2.68 7.16 37.90
CA VAL A 379 -2.30 8.23 36.97
C VAL A 379 -3.58 8.78 36.32
N HIS A 380 -3.93 10.03 36.59
CA HIS A 380 -5.04 10.74 35.95
C HIS A 380 -4.51 11.92 35.12
N ARG A 381 -5.34 12.54 34.28
CA ARG A 381 -5.03 13.83 33.64
C ARG A 381 -5.88 14.90 34.32
N ARG A 382 -5.34 16.10 34.59
CA ARG A 382 -6.11 17.17 35.24
C ARG A 382 -7.08 17.82 34.24
N PRO A 383 -8.25 18.34 34.64
CA PRO A 383 -9.09 19.14 33.75
C PRO A 383 -8.64 20.61 33.64
N ASN A 384 -8.70 21.19 32.43
CA ASN A 384 -8.55 22.64 32.21
C ASN A 384 -9.93 23.25 31.97
N ARG A 385 -10.28 24.29 32.74
CA ARG A 385 -11.55 25.00 32.63
C ARG A 385 -11.42 26.14 31.63
N GLN A 386 -11.79 25.94 30.37
CA GLN A 386 -12.12 27.04 29.46
C GLN A 386 -13.45 26.75 28.74
N LYS A 387 -14.43 27.63 28.94
CA LYS A 387 -15.72 27.62 28.25
C LYS A 387 -15.55 28.26 26.87
N PHE A 388 -16.05 27.64 25.80
CA PHE A 388 -16.11 28.24 24.46
C PHE A 388 -17.57 28.28 23.98
N PRO A 389 -18.28 29.42 24.09
CA PRO A 389 -19.73 29.49 23.88
C PRO A 389 -20.21 29.62 22.42
N THR A 390 -19.35 29.55 21.40
CA THR A 390 -19.69 30.09 20.06
C THR A 390 -19.30 29.24 18.85
N GLU A 391 -18.86 27.99 19.01
CA GLU A 391 -18.33 27.22 17.86
C GLU A 391 -19.35 26.34 17.13
N PHE A 392 -20.47 25.99 17.76
CA PHE A 392 -21.46 25.08 17.19
C PHE A 392 -22.74 25.85 16.84
N GLY A 393 -23.17 25.76 15.57
CA GLY A 393 -24.51 26.21 15.20
C GLY A 393 -25.58 25.43 15.97
N ALA A 394 -26.77 26.00 16.14
CA ALA A 394 -27.85 25.41 16.94
C ALA A 394 -28.26 23.98 16.52
N GLU A 395 -27.87 23.54 15.33
CA GLU A 395 -28.23 22.27 14.70
C GLU A 395 -27.15 21.17 14.85
N HIS A 396 -25.99 21.46 15.45
CA HIS A 396 -24.89 20.49 15.57
C HIS A 396 -25.11 19.53 16.76
N PRO A 397 -24.87 18.20 16.65
CA PRO A 397 -25.03 17.22 17.74
C PRO A 397 -24.15 17.45 18.98
N LEU A 398 -23.24 18.43 18.93
CA LEU A 398 -22.37 18.85 20.03
C LEU A 398 -22.91 20.10 20.75
N HIS A 399 -23.89 20.82 20.18
CA HIS A 399 -24.63 21.86 20.88
C HIS A 399 -25.54 21.26 21.96
N GLU A 400 -26.05 20.04 21.75
CA GLU A 400 -26.71 19.26 22.81
C GLU A 400 -25.74 18.82 23.93
N LEU A 401 -24.45 18.71 23.64
CA LEU A 401 -23.43 18.39 24.66
C LEU A 401 -23.10 19.57 25.58
N GLU A 402 -23.45 20.81 25.22
CA GLU A 402 -23.53 21.93 26.19
C GLU A 402 -24.63 21.70 27.24
N LYS A 403 -25.61 20.83 26.96
CA LYS A 403 -26.68 20.43 27.90
C LYS A 403 -26.35 19.15 28.69
N GLY A 404 -25.23 18.49 28.44
CA GLY A 404 -24.76 17.34 29.22
C GLY A 404 -24.11 16.26 28.35
N ILE A 405 -23.04 15.66 28.87
CA ILE A 405 -22.46 14.43 28.30
C ILE A 405 -23.55 13.35 28.30
N ASP A 406 -23.91 12.84 27.12
CA ASP A 406 -24.80 11.69 27.00
C ASP A 406 -24.30 10.55 27.91
N ASN A 407 -25.10 10.23 28.93
CA ASN A 407 -24.75 9.22 29.92
C ASN A 407 -24.82 7.78 29.35
N LYS A 408 -25.28 7.62 28.09
CA LYS A 408 -25.34 6.35 27.37
C LYS A 408 -23.93 5.80 27.11
N GLU A 409 -23.73 4.53 27.45
CA GLU A 409 -22.50 3.82 27.09
C GLU A 409 -22.64 3.18 25.71
N TYR A 410 -21.67 3.46 24.85
CA TYR A 410 -21.64 2.93 23.48
C TYR A 410 -20.78 1.67 23.42
N ARG A 411 -21.39 0.62 22.88
CA ARG A 411 -20.76 -0.68 22.62
C ARG A 411 -19.81 -0.56 21.44
N HIS A 412 -18.59 -1.07 21.58
CA HIS A 412 -17.66 -1.26 20.47
C HIS A 412 -17.09 -2.66 20.53
N ARG A 413 -17.17 -3.38 19.41
CA ARG A 413 -16.62 -4.73 19.24
C ARG A 413 -15.39 -4.63 18.34
N ASP A 414 -14.24 -5.09 18.83
CA ASP A 414 -13.00 -5.03 18.06
C ASP A 414 -12.89 -6.15 17.01
N TYR A 415 -11.78 -6.13 16.26
CA TYR A 415 -11.48 -7.12 15.22
C TYR A 415 -11.43 -8.57 15.75
N PHE A 416 -11.10 -8.79 17.03
CA PHE A 416 -11.08 -10.11 17.67
C PHE A 416 -12.40 -10.47 18.36
N GLY A 417 -13.43 -9.63 18.19
CA GLY A 417 -14.74 -9.83 18.78
C GLY A 417 -14.86 -9.42 20.26
N ARG A 418 -13.82 -8.80 20.86
CA ARG A 418 -13.85 -8.31 22.24
C ARG A 418 -14.71 -7.06 22.32
N VAL A 419 -15.59 -7.01 23.32
CA VAL A 419 -16.55 -5.91 23.48
C VAL A 419 -16.08 -4.96 24.57
N THR A 420 -16.11 -3.65 24.28
CA THR A 420 -15.83 -2.59 25.24
C THR A 420 -16.99 -1.59 25.27
N TYR A 421 -17.33 -1.10 26.46
CA TYR A 421 -18.35 -0.07 26.66
C TYR A 421 -17.67 1.20 27.15
N LYS A 422 -17.96 2.33 26.50
CA LYS A 422 -17.51 3.66 26.93
C LYS A 422 -18.54 4.70 26.49
N LYS A 423 -18.72 5.73 27.32
CA LYS A 423 -19.49 6.93 26.95
C LYS A 423 -18.90 7.63 25.73
N LYS A 424 -19.74 8.42 25.04
CA LYS A 424 -19.31 9.35 24.00
C LYS A 424 -18.25 10.28 24.58
N ASP A 425 -17.18 10.51 23.83
CA ASP A 425 -15.99 11.24 24.26
C ASP A 425 -15.45 12.00 23.05
N VAL A 426 -14.39 12.78 23.26
CA VAL A 426 -13.65 13.46 22.19
C VAL A 426 -13.18 12.51 21.08
N LEU A 427 -12.87 13.05 19.91
CA LEU A 427 -12.47 12.32 18.69
C LEU A 427 -11.51 11.16 18.97
N ARG A 428 -11.79 10.00 18.35
CA ARG A 428 -11.03 8.75 18.55
C ARG A 428 -10.53 8.17 17.24
N TYR A 429 -9.53 7.30 17.35
CA TYR A 429 -9.05 6.43 16.28
C TYR A 429 -8.88 5.01 16.82
N ILE A 430 -8.94 4.00 15.96
CA ILE A 430 -8.64 2.62 16.33
C ILE A 430 -7.12 2.42 16.32
N SER A 431 -6.55 1.98 17.43
CA SER A 431 -5.11 1.75 17.56
C SER A 431 -4.68 0.53 16.73
N PRO A 432 -3.80 0.65 15.71
CA PRO A 432 -3.38 -0.50 14.91
C PRO A 432 -2.69 -1.62 15.71
N THR A 433 -2.09 -1.26 16.86
CA THR A 433 -1.36 -2.20 17.72
C THR A 433 -2.19 -2.83 18.84
N GLU A 434 -3.26 -2.16 19.28
CA GLU A 434 -4.06 -2.60 20.45
C GLU A 434 -5.51 -2.91 20.07
N TYR A 435 -5.94 -2.57 18.86
CA TYR A 435 -7.26 -2.87 18.31
C TYR A 435 -8.41 -2.22 19.08
N VAL A 436 -8.12 -1.22 19.91
CA VAL A 436 -9.10 -0.50 20.72
C VAL A 436 -9.15 0.99 20.34
N PRO A 437 -10.33 1.64 20.44
CA PRO A 437 -10.46 3.07 20.22
C PRO A 437 -9.69 3.89 21.27
N LYS A 438 -8.81 4.77 20.80
CA LYS A 438 -8.01 5.70 21.61
C LYS A 438 -8.30 7.15 21.21
N ARG A 439 -8.12 8.07 22.16
CA ARG A 439 -8.26 9.51 21.91
C ARG A 439 -7.27 9.99 20.87
N MET A 440 -7.74 10.84 19.97
CA MET A 440 -6.92 11.40 18.92
C MET A 440 -5.95 12.47 19.45
N ILE A 441 -4.70 12.36 19.00
CA ILE A 441 -3.61 13.25 19.35
C ILE A 441 -2.93 13.66 18.05
N VAL A 442 -2.91 14.96 17.77
CA VAL A 442 -2.52 15.54 16.50
C VAL A 442 -1.31 16.43 16.66
N GLN A 443 -0.27 16.17 15.89
CA GLN A 443 0.84 17.09 15.76
C GLN A 443 0.40 18.36 15.05
N CYS A 444 0.92 19.50 15.48
CA CYS A 444 0.50 20.81 14.99
C CYS A 444 1.73 21.66 14.62
N ALA A 445 1.68 22.28 13.44
CA ALA A 445 2.68 23.22 12.96
C ALA A 445 2.66 24.51 13.80
N PRO A 446 3.78 25.28 13.87
CA PRO A 446 3.88 26.46 14.74
C PRO A 446 2.71 27.45 14.60
N GLY A 447 2.30 27.78 13.37
CA GLY A 447 1.20 28.74 13.14
C GLY A 447 -0.21 28.21 13.43
N ALA A 448 -0.43 26.89 13.39
CA ALA A 448 -1.72 26.30 13.71
C ALA A 448 -1.98 26.22 15.22
N ARG A 449 -0.94 26.38 16.06
CA ARG A 449 -1.02 26.26 17.51
C ARG A 449 -1.87 27.35 18.16
N ASP A 450 -1.93 28.53 17.53
CA ASP A 450 -2.59 29.72 18.05
C ASP A 450 -4.08 29.81 17.64
N THR A 451 -4.55 28.89 16.79
CA THR A 451 -5.96 28.79 16.37
C THR A 451 -6.79 28.03 17.40
N VAL A 452 -8.11 28.22 17.44
CA VAL A 452 -8.97 27.48 18.38
C VAL A 452 -8.93 25.98 18.07
N CYS A 453 -8.77 25.14 19.09
CA CYS A 453 -8.60 23.68 18.93
C CYS A 453 -9.96 23.01 18.73
N GLY A 454 -10.04 22.03 17.82
CA GLY A 454 -11.22 21.17 17.68
C GLY A 454 -11.31 20.14 18.82
N ASP A 455 -12.08 19.07 18.60
CA ASP A 455 -12.32 17.98 19.55
C ASP A 455 -11.16 16.97 19.67
N TRP A 456 -9.90 17.39 19.45
CA TRP A 456 -8.69 16.57 19.60
C TRP A 456 -7.59 17.30 20.37
N LEU A 457 -6.57 16.55 20.83
CA LEU A 457 -5.43 17.13 21.54
C LEU A 457 -4.29 17.47 20.57
N ARG A 458 -3.75 18.70 20.67
CA ARG A 458 -2.58 19.12 19.90
C ARG A 458 -1.25 18.85 20.61
N VAL A 459 -0.24 18.51 19.83
CA VAL A 459 1.16 18.35 20.29
C VAL A 459 2.10 19.03 19.31
N LYS A 460 3.27 19.47 19.78
CA LYS A 460 4.33 19.92 18.87
C LYS A 460 4.78 18.75 18.00
N ILE A 461 5.02 19.02 16.71
CA ILE A 461 5.64 18.05 15.80
C ILE A 461 6.97 17.57 16.40
N LYS A 462 7.16 16.25 16.45
CA LYS A 462 8.38 15.61 16.94
C LYS A 462 8.74 14.43 16.04
N GLY A 463 9.95 14.42 15.53
CA GLY A 463 10.55 13.26 14.87
C GLY A 463 11.49 12.49 15.77
N LYS A 464 11.78 11.25 15.38
CA LYS A 464 12.70 10.35 16.08
C LYS A 464 13.92 10.11 15.20
N ILE A 465 14.95 10.93 15.40
CA ILE A 465 16.20 10.90 14.65
C ILE A 465 17.22 10.03 15.41
N PRO A 466 18.06 9.22 14.74
CA PRO A 466 19.17 8.52 15.39
C PRO A 466 20.08 9.50 16.15
N PRO A 467 20.47 9.20 17.41
CA PRO A 467 21.25 10.09 18.25
C PRO A 467 22.60 10.46 17.61
N VAL A 468 23.29 9.51 16.96
CA VAL A 468 24.54 9.80 16.25
C VAL A 468 24.35 10.76 15.08
N LEU A 469 23.25 10.63 14.33
CA LEU A 469 22.95 11.56 13.25
C LEU A 469 22.61 12.95 13.79
N ALA A 470 21.75 13.04 14.81
CA ALA A 470 21.39 14.31 15.44
C ALA A 470 22.62 15.07 15.97
N LEU A 471 23.55 14.34 16.59
CA LEU A 471 24.80 14.90 17.10
C LEU A 471 25.74 15.37 15.98
N SER A 472 25.86 14.58 14.90
CA SER A 472 26.68 14.91 13.73
C SER A 472 26.12 16.12 12.98
N GLU A 473 24.81 16.20 12.82
CA GLU A 473 24.12 17.33 12.22
C GLU A 473 24.28 18.60 13.06
N TRP A 474 24.14 18.52 14.38
CA TRP A 474 24.36 19.66 15.27
C TRP A 474 25.79 20.21 15.16
N ALA A 475 26.78 19.35 14.96
CA ALA A 475 28.17 19.75 14.75
C ALA A 475 28.40 20.43 13.39
N LEU A 476 27.84 19.89 12.30
CA LEU A 476 28.12 20.32 10.92
C LEU A 476 27.28 21.51 10.43
N ARG A 477 26.05 21.66 10.95
CA ARG A 477 25.06 22.66 10.49
C ARG A 477 25.58 24.10 10.35
N PRO A 478 26.40 24.66 11.25
CA PRO A 478 26.85 26.05 11.13
C PRO A 478 27.63 26.35 9.83
N SER A 479 28.28 25.35 9.22
CA SER A 479 29.03 25.49 7.97
C SER A 479 28.25 25.12 6.70
N ASP A 480 26.97 24.80 6.84
CA ASP A 480 26.16 24.28 5.72
C ASP A 480 25.87 25.36 4.68
N ARG A 481 26.00 25.03 3.39
CA ARG A 481 25.72 25.95 2.28
C ARG A 481 24.23 26.21 2.12
N LYS A 482 23.39 25.23 2.46
CA LYS A 482 21.92 25.36 2.39
C LYS A 482 21.39 26.44 3.35
N LEU A 483 22.11 26.74 4.43
CA LEU A 483 21.74 27.81 5.36
C LEU A 483 21.74 29.20 4.70
N GLY A 484 22.70 29.47 3.80
CA GLY A 484 22.75 30.73 3.03
C GLY A 484 21.60 30.87 2.03
N LEU A 485 21.22 29.76 1.37
CA LEU A 485 20.06 29.71 0.47
C LEU A 485 18.74 30.01 1.21
N ARG A 486 18.61 29.57 2.47
CA ARG A 486 17.42 29.84 3.31
C ARG A 486 17.30 31.29 3.76
N SER A 487 18.43 32.01 3.88
CA SER A 487 18.45 33.43 4.22
C SER A 487 18.16 34.35 3.02
N GLY A 488 17.87 33.79 1.84
CA GLY A 488 17.58 34.55 0.62
C GLY A 488 18.82 34.93 -0.21
N GLU A 489 20.01 34.35 0.06
CA GLU A 489 21.19 34.59 -0.76
C GLU A 489 21.19 33.70 -2.03
N GLU A 490 21.29 34.31 -3.21
CA GLU A 490 21.27 33.60 -4.52
C GLU A 490 22.42 32.60 -4.74
N LYS A 491 23.54 32.77 -4.02
CA LYS A 491 24.71 31.89 -4.11
C LYS A 491 25.08 31.45 -2.70
N GLY A 492 24.59 30.30 -2.24
CA GLY A 492 24.85 29.76 -0.89
C GLY A 492 26.34 29.69 -0.52
N LYS A 493 26.87 30.79 0.02
CA LYS A 493 28.26 30.92 0.46
C LYS A 493 28.38 30.38 1.88
N ARG A 494 29.50 29.72 2.19
CA ARG A 494 29.78 29.28 3.56
C ARG A 494 30.20 30.49 4.39
N SER A 495 29.52 30.73 5.50
CA SER A 495 29.95 31.73 6.48
C SER A 495 31.27 31.30 7.11
N PHE A 496 32.28 32.20 7.12
CA PHE A 496 33.57 31.96 7.77
C PHE A 496 33.39 31.59 9.25
N TRP A 497 32.58 32.38 9.97
CA TRP A 497 32.23 32.11 11.37
C TRP A 497 31.50 30.77 11.56
N GLY A 498 30.70 30.37 10.58
CA GLY A 498 30.05 29.07 10.55
C GLY A 498 31.03 27.89 10.43
N VAL A 499 32.11 28.05 9.66
CA VAL A 499 33.18 27.05 9.55
C VAL A 499 33.95 26.93 10.86
N VAL A 500 34.33 28.05 11.47
CA VAL A 500 35.03 28.07 12.77
C VAL A 500 34.19 27.40 13.85
N GLN A 501 32.90 27.74 13.93
CA GLN A 501 31.97 27.12 14.88
C GLN A 501 31.81 25.62 14.64
N THR A 502 31.81 25.18 13.37
CA THR A 502 31.74 23.75 13.02
C THR A 502 32.97 23.00 13.51
N CYS A 503 34.19 23.52 13.27
CA CYS A 503 35.41 22.89 13.77
C CYS A 503 35.37 22.72 15.30
N LEU A 504 34.98 23.76 16.04
CA LEU A 504 34.87 23.69 17.50
C LEU A 504 33.82 22.67 17.96
N ARG A 505 32.65 22.64 17.31
CA ARG A 505 31.61 21.65 17.65
C ARG A 505 32.01 20.21 17.30
N VAL A 506 32.74 20.00 16.20
CA VAL A 506 33.28 18.68 15.84
C VAL A 506 34.20 18.20 16.95
N PHE A 507 35.14 19.02 17.44
CA PHE A 507 36.01 18.65 18.56
C PHE A 507 35.25 18.23 19.83
N LEU A 508 34.17 18.94 20.18
CA LEU A 508 33.32 18.59 21.34
C LEU A 508 32.56 17.27 21.15
N VAL A 509 32.27 16.90 19.90
CA VAL A 509 31.40 15.77 19.54
C VAL A 509 32.18 14.49 19.22
N ILE A 510 33.50 14.56 19.03
CA ILE A 510 34.37 13.40 18.72
C ILE A 510 34.19 12.27 19.73
N ILE A 511 34.39 12.55 21.03
CA ILE A 511 34.35 11.52 22.07
C ILE A 511 32.95 10.90 22.18
N PRO A 512 31.85 11.68 22.30
CA PRO A 512 30.51 11.10 22.33
C PRO A 512 30.16 10.31 21.06
N THR A 513 30.61 10.73 19.88
CA THR A 513 30.37 10.00 18.62
C THR A 513 31.10 8.67 18.60
N LEU A 514 32.37 8.64 19.02
CA LEU A 514 33.15 7.40 19.12
C LEU A 514 32.54 6.41 20.12
N VAL A 515 32.06 6.90 21.26
CA VAL A 515 31.40 6.08 22.28
C VAL A 515 30.08 5.50 21.74
N LEU A 516 29.26 6.32 21.07
CA LEU A 516 28.02 5.83 20.46
C LEU A 516 28.27 4.82 19.32
N LEU A 517 29.38 4.93 18.61
CA LEU A 517 29.79 3.99 17.56
C LEU A 517 30.38 2.68 18.10
N SER A 518 31.04 2.71 19.27
CA SER A 518 31.67 1.53 19.87
C SER A 518 30.70 0.69 20.70
N LEU A 519 29.60 1.27 21.15
CA LEU A 519 28.55 0.55 21.86
C LEU A 519 27.72 -0.29 20.87
N PRO A 520 27.50 -1.60 21.11
CA PRO A 520 26.63 -2.45 20.30
C PRO A 520 25.13 -2.12 20.50
N LEU A 521 24.81 -0.91 20.96
CA LEU A 521 23.45 -0.44 21.25
C LEU A 521 22.66 -0.15 19.96
N GLU A 522 23.34 0.05 18.83
CA GLU A 522 22.71 0.39 17.56
C GLU A 522 23.23 -0.49 16.42
N LYS A 523 22.50 -1.57 16.11
CA LYS A 523 22.54 -2.26 14.79
C LYS A 523 22.01 -1.35 13.64
N ALA A 524 22.24 -0.02 13.70
CA ALA A 524 21.29 0.98 13.18
C ALA A 524 21.55 1.52 11.76
N TRP A 525 22.70 1.24 11.14
CA TRP A 525 23.07 1.87 9.86
C TRP A 525 22.45 1.18 8.64
N GLU A 526 22.14 -0.11 8.76
CA GLU A 526 21.44 -0.93 7.76
C GLU A 526 20.20 -1.55 8.39
N SER A 527 19.08 -0.84 8.32
CA SER A 527 17.77 -1.49 8.49
C SER A 527 17.37 -2.05 7.13
N SER A 528 18.00 -3.15 6.72
CA SER A 528 17.66 -3.84 5.46
C SER A 528 16.29 -4.52 5.52
N GLU A 529 15.74 -4.75 6.71
CA GLU A 529 14.42 -5.35 6.93
C GLU A 529 13.45 -4.33 7.56
N PHE A 530 12.50 -3.88 6.75
CA PHE A 530 11.27 -3.23 7.18
C PHE A 530 10.11 -3.77 6.33
N ASP A 531 8.91 -3.73 6.89
CA ASP A 531 7.68 -4.16 6.21
C ASP A 531 7.45 -3.28 4.97
N ASP A 532 7.12 -3.90 3.85
CA ASP A 532 6.79 -3.22 2.59
C ASP A 532 5.32 -2.76 2.55
N SER A 533 4.54 -3.05 3.60
CA SER A 533 3.13 -2.66 3.72
C SER A 533 2.89 -1.51 4.69
N TYR A 534 1.88 -0.67 4.39
CA TYR A 534 1.43 0.40 5.27
C TYR A 534 0.78 -0.15 6.54
N THR A 535 0.71 0.68 7.58
CA THR A 535 -0.01 0.32 8.80
C THR A 535 -1.49 0.06 8.55
N ASP A 536 -1.89 -1.16 8.85
CA ASP A 536 -3.26 -1.64 8.73
C ASP A 536 -4.26 -0.84 9.60
N PHE A 537 -5.52 -0.77 9.14
CA PHE A 537 -6.64 -0.23 9.89
C PHE A 537 -7.53 -1.40 10.36
N PRO A 538 -7.38 -1.86 11.61
CA PRO A 538 -8.00 -3.11 12.00
C PRO A 538 -9.41 -2.88 12.55
N ASN A 539 -10.35 -2.60 11.65
CA ASN A 539 -11.76 -2.47 11.96
C ASN A 539 -12.61 -3.48 11.20
N PHE A 540 -13.73 -3.87 11.82
CA PHE A 540 -14.73 -4.72 11.21
C PHE A 540 -16.11 -4.27 11.69
N TYR A 541 -17.05 -4.14 10.75
CA TYR A 541 -18.45 -3.86 11.05
C TYR A 541 -19.21 -5.18 11.20
N TRP A 542 -19.71 -5.42 12.42
CA TRP A 542 -20.27 -6.71 12.84
C TRP A 542 -21.78 -6.84 12.69
N GLU A 543 -22.47 -5.73 12.41
CA GLU A 543 -23.93 -5.72 12.32
C GLU A 543 -24.35 -5.92 10.86
N TYR A 544 -25.53 -6.50 10.67
CA TYR A 544 -26.09 -6.69 9.34
C TYR A 544 -26.48 -5.33 8.74
N PRO A 545 -26.32 -5.15 7.42
CA PRO A 545 -26.87 -3.98 6.73
C PRO A 545 -28.39 -3.91 6.92
N LYS A 546 -28.93 -2.69 7.03
CA LYS A 546 -30.39 -2.45 7.00
C LYS A 546 -30.98 -3.03 5.71
N HIS A 547 -30.30 -2.77 4.59
CA HIS A 547 -30.63 -3.38 3.29
C HIS A 547 -29.39 -4.02 2.67
N ALA A 548 -29.37 -5.36 2.64
CA ALA A 548 -28.26 -6.13 2.08
C ALA A 548 -28.33 -6.19 0.54
N ARG A 549 -27.17 -6.13 -0.12
CA ARG A 549 -27.08 -6.39 -1.57
C ARG A 549 -27.33 -7.87 -1.88
N ASN A 550 -26.74 -8.74 -1.07
CA ASN A 550 -26.96 -10.18 -1.14
C ASN A 550 -27.93 -10.61 -0.05
N ARG A 551 -28.88 -11.48 -0.38
CA ARG A 551 -29.92 -11.93 0.56
C ARG A 551 -29.37 -12.73 1.72
N MET A 552 -28.28 -13.48 1.50
CA MET A 552 -27.61 -14.24 2.56
C MET A 552 -26.95 -13.33 3.62
N ASP A 553 -26.73 -12.06 3.27
CA ASP A 553 -26.12 -11.06 4.14
C ASP A 553 -27.19 -10.18 4.83
N ALA A 554 -28.48 -10.48 4.64
CA ALA A 554 -29.56 -9.81 5.35
C ALA A 554 -29.66 -10.31 6.79
N ALA A 555 -30.14 -9.45 7.69
CA ALA A 555 -30.37 -9.85 9.07
C ALA A 555 -31.33 -11.05 9.13
N PRO A 556 -31.02 -12.10 9.92
CA PRO A 556 -31.93 -13.21 10.12
C PRO A 556 -33.22 -12.71 10.78
N LEU A 557 -34.35 -13.29 10.40
CA LEU A 557 -35.63 -13.05 11.07
C LEU A 557 -35.53 -13.62 12.49
N GLU A 558 -36.17 -12.97 13.47
CA GLU A 558 -36.15 -13.45 14.86
C GLU A 558 -36.66 -14.91 14.96
N ASP A 559 -35.98 -15.73 15.77
CA ASP A 559 -36.16 -17.18 15.89
C ASP A 559 -37.63 -17.56 16.14
N GLY A 560 -38.19 -18.36 15.21
CA GLY A 560 -39.52 -18.96 15.38
C GLY A 560 -40.22 -19.38 14.09
N ASP A 561 -39.74 -18.92 12.93
CA ASP A 561 -40.55 -18.96 11.72
C ASP A 561 -39.72 -19.39 10.49
N GLU A 562 -39.08 -20.56 10.55
CA GLU A 562 -38.48 -21.22 9.37
C GLU A 562 -39.50 -21.37 8.23
N LYS A 563 -40.78 -21.48 8.59
CA LYS A 563 -41.91 -21.42 7.65
C LYS A 563 -42.10 -20.02 7.05
N ALA A 564 -41.97 -18.94 7.82
CA ALA A 564 -42.01 -17.58 7.27
C ALA A 564 -40.76 -17.22 6.49
N GLU A 565 -39.61 -17.85 6.74
CA GLU A 565 -38.41 -17.72 5.89
C GLU A 565 -38.60 -18.46 4.57
N GLN A 566 -39.07 -19.72 4.60
CA GLN A 566 -39.46 -20.44 3.38
C GLN A 566 -40.63 -19.77 2.66
N GLU A 567 -41.59 -19.19 3.36
CA GLU A 567 -42.71 -18.42 2.78
C GLU A 567 -42.29 -17.01 2.35
N LYS A 568 -41.32 -16.32 2.96
CA LYS A 568 -40.73 -15.09 2.41
C LYS A 568 -39.90 -15.41 1.18
N VAL A 569 -39.07 -16.45 1.22
CA VAL A 569 -38.29 -16.92 0.07
C VAL A 569 -39.21 -17.41 -1.05
N ALA A 570 -40.33 -18.09 -0.72
CA ALA A 570 -41.31 -18.58 -1.69
C ALA A 570 -42.41 -17.57 -2.08
N SER A 571 -42.70 -16.53 -1.30
CA SER A 571 -43.59 -15.41 -1.67
C SER A 571 -42.83 -14.32 -2.43
N THR A 572 -41.51 -14.26 -2.24
CA THR A 572 -40.57 -13.61 -3.16
C THR A 572 -40.27 -14.50 -4.39
N LYS A 573 -41.21 -15.37 -4.77
CA LYS A 573 -41.28 -15.98 -6.10
C LYS A 573 -41.33 -14.87 -7.15
N LEU A 574 -40.20 -14.64 -7.82
CA LEU A 574 -39.98 -14.19 -9.21
C LEU A 574 -40.85 -13.07 -9.85
N SER A 575 -41.84 -12.51 -9.17
CA SER A 575 -42.88 -11.63 -9.72
C SER A 575 -42.88 -10.25 -9.08
N SER A 576 -42.17 -10.05 -7.96
CA SER A 576 -42.06 -8.73 -7.33
C SER A 576 -40.89 -7.89 -7.83
N LYS A 577 -40.06 -8.41 -8.74
CA LYS A 577 -38.98 -7.65 -9.40
C LYS A 577 -39.27 -7.34 -10.87
N VAL A 578 -40.19 -8.08 -11.48
CA VAL A 578 -40.64 -7.89 -12.86
C VAL A 578 -41.83 -6.93 -12.85
N ARG A 579 -41.76 -5.89 -13.68
CA ARG A 579 -42.86 -4.92 -13.85
C ARG A 579 -44.13 -5.63 -14.28
N LEU A 580 -45.23 -5.36 -13.59
CA LEU A 580 -46.54 -5.87 -13.97
C LEU A 580 -47.23 -4.77 -14.77
N LEU A 581 -47.25 -4.88 -16.10
CA LEU A 581 -47.84 -3.90 -17.04
C LEU A 581 -49.38 -3.82 -16.97
N ARG A 582 -49.98 -4.08 -15.81
CA ARG A 582 -51.43 -4.19 -15.64
C ARG A 582 -51.90 -3.55 -14.33
N PRO A 583 -52.97 -2.75 -14.36
CA PRO A 583 -53.57 -2.19 -13.16
C PRO A 583 -54.32 -3.26 -12.36
N ARG A 584 -54.47 -3.00 -11.07
CA ARG A 584 -55.29 -3.83 -10.16
C ARG A 584 -56.78 -3.68 -10.46
N GLN A 585 -57.21 -2.48 -10.83
CA GLN A 585 -58.61 -2.13 -11.08
C GLN A 585 -58.73 -1.31 -12.36
N LEU A 586 -59.82 -1.48 -13.11
CA LEU A 586 -60.16 -0.67 -14.29
C LEU A 586 -61.64 -0.32 -14.28
N VAL A 587 -61.99 0.85 -14.80
CA VAL A 587 -63.38 1.12 -15.16
C VAL A 587 -63.65 0.52 -16.52
N VAL A 588 -64.68 -0.33 -16.59
CA VAL A 588 -64.98 -1.17 -17.73
C VAL A 588 -66.41 -0.94 -18.19
N LYS A 589 -66.63 -0.88 -19.50
CA LYS A 589 -67.94 -0.90 -20.12
C LYS A 589 -68.41 -2.35 -20.30
N THR A 590 -69.49 -2.71 -19.60
CA THR A 590 -70.18 -3.99 -19.84
C THR A 590 -70.92 -3.92 -21.17
N SER A 591 -71.08 -5.03 -21.89
CA SER A 591 -71.46 -5.11 -23.31
C SER A 591 -72.70 -4.32 -23.77
N ASP A 592 -73.56 -3.85 -22.85
CA ASP A 592 -74.58 -2.79 -23.07
C ASP A 592 -74.95 -2.06 -21.74
N GLY A 593 -74.03 -2.04 -20.77
CA GLY A 593 -74.27 -1.57 -19.40
C GLY A 593 -73.57 -0.25 -19.05
N PRO A 594 -73.80 0.29 -17.83
CA PRO A 594 -73.05 1.43 -17.33
C PRO A 594 -71.56 1.09 -17.17
N TRP A 595 -70.71 2.12 -17.15
CA TRP A 595 -69.31 1.97 -16.79
C TRP A 595 -69.20 1.60 -15.31
N THR A 596 -68.52 0.50 -15.02
CA THR A 596 -68.39 -0.05 -13.66
C THR A 596 -66.95 -0.40 -13.34
N LEU A 597 -66.55 -0.25 -12.09
CA LEU A 597 -65.23 -0.66 -11.60
C LEU A 597 -65.11 -2.18 -11.59
N ASP A 598 -64.21 -2.72 -12.40
CA ASP A 598 -63.80 -4.12 -12.37
C ASP A 598 -62.60 -4.28 -11.43
N PRO A 599 -62.74 -4.98 -10.28
CA PRO A 599 -61.67 -5.17 -9.33
C PRO A 599 -60.63 -6.23 -9.77
N ASN A 600 -60.85 -6.94 -10.89
CA ASN A 600 -59.91 -7.93 -11.42
C ASN A 600 -60.02 -8.06 -12.96
N PRO A 601 -59.58 -7.02 -13.71
CA PRO A 601 -59.75 -6.99 -15.15
C PRO A 601 -58.93 -8.07 -15.88
N HIS A 602 -59.44 -8.52 -17.04
CA HIS A 602 -58.75 -9.51 -17.87
C HIS A 602 -57.36 -9.00 -18.32
N LYS A 603 -56.35 -9.87 -18.25
CA LYS A 603 -54.93 -9.50 -18.39
C LYS A 603 -54.54 -8.85 -19.73
N SER A 604 -55.30 -9.06 -20.79
CA SER A 604 -55.03 -8.55 -22.14
C SER A 604 -55.95 -7.41 -22.57
N ARG A 605 -56.79 -6.89 -21.67
CA ARG A 605 -57.77 -5.85 -22.01
C ARG A 605 -57.04 -4.53 -22.24
N PRO A 606 -57.15 -3.91 -23.43
CA PRO A 606 -56.60 -2.57 -23.64
C PRO A 606 -57.36 -1.55 -22.79
N TYR A 607 -56.70 -0.48 -22.37
CA TYR A 607 -57.34 0.63 -21.66
C TYR A 607 -56.65 1.97 -22.01
N VAL A 608 -57.36 3.06 -21.78
CA VAL A 608 -56.82 4.43 -21.84
C VAL A 608 -56.39 4.87 -20.44
N PHE A 609 -55.21 5.49 -20.31
CA PHE A 609 -54.78 6.11 -19.06
C PHE A 609 -55.18 7.59 -19.06
N ILE A 610 -55.94 8.01 -18.06
CA ILE A 610 -56.40 9.39 -17.93
C ILE A 610 -55.55 10.12 -16.89
N SER A 611 -54.85 11.16 -17.34
CA SER A 611 -54.10 12.07 -16.47
C SER A 611 -54.81 13.42 -16.37
N TYR A 612 -54.89 13.98 -15.17
CA TYR A 612 -55.42 15.32 -14.94
C TYR A 612 -54.82 15.92 -13.66
N THR A 613 -55.14 17.18 -13.35
CA THR A 613 -54.70 17.84 -12.11
C THR A 613 -55.88 18.21 -11.23
N ILE A 614 -55.75 17.94 -9.93
CA ILE A 614 -56.75 18.34 -8.91
C ILE A 614 -56.83 19.88 -8.83
N ASP A 615 -55.71 20.58 -9.09
CA ASP A 615 -55.67 22.04 -9.11
C ASP A 615 -56.58 22.66 -10.17
N GLN A 616 -56.78 21.97 -11.31
CA GLN A 616 -57.66 22.39 -12.40
C GLN A 616 -59.08 21.83 -12.25
N PHE A 617 -59.21 20.60 -11.76
CA PHE A 617 -60.49 19.92 -11.54
C PHE A 617 -60.54 19.41 -10.11
N ASP A 618 -61.22 20.15 -9.24
CA ASP A 618 -61.25 19.87 -7.81
C ASP A 618 -62.09 18.62 -7.49
N THR A 619 -61.49 17.44 -7.63
CA THR A 619 -62.16 16.14 -7.47
C THR A 619 -62.02 15.54 -6.08
N ASP A 620 -61.33 16.18 -5.13
CA ASP A 620 -61.22 15.65 -3.78
C ASP A 620 -62.52 15.91 -2.99
N LEU A 621 -63.02 14.92 -2.27
CA LEU A 621 -64.27 15.06 -1.50
C LEU A 621 -64.03 15.44 -0.04
N GLU A 622 -62.81 15.25 0.47
CA GLU A 622 -62.52 15.37 1.89
C GLU A 622 -61.77 16.67 2.22
N TRP A 623 -60.92 17.13 1.30
CA TRP A 623 -59.94 18.18 1.57
C TRP A 623 -59.89 19.23 0.46
N ASP A 624 -59.99 20.51 0.82
CA ASP A 624 -59.73 21.61 -0.10
C ASP A 624 -58.26 22.03 -0.03
N PHE A 625 -57.53 21.76 -1.11
CA PHE A 625 -56.11 22.06 -1.23
C PHE A 625 -55.77 23.56 -1.22
N ARG A 626 -56.72 24.43 -1.61
CA ARG A 626 -56.49 25.89 -1.68
C ARG A 626 -56.65 26.54 -0.31
N THR A 627 -57.65 26.10 0.46
CA THR A 627 -57.93 26.64 1.80
C THR A 627 -57.29 25.84 2.93
N LYS A 628 -56.77 24.64 2.63
CA LYS A 628 -56.19 23.68 3.59
C LYS A 628 -57.15 23.36 4.75
N ASN A 629 -58.42 23.16 4.43
CA ASN A 629 -59.47 22.81 5.39
C ASN A 629 -60.33 21.65 4.85
N ALA A 630 -61.07 21.00 5.76
CA ALA A 630 -62.10 20.03 5.38
C ALA A 630 -63.19 20.75 4.58
N LYS A 631 -63.69 20.08 3.54
CA LYS A 631 -64.69 20.68 2.65
C LYS A 631 -66.06 20.80 3.31
N ASP A 632 -66.69 21.95 3.12
CA ASP A 632 -68.10 22.16 3.45
C ASP A 632 -69.01 21.46 2.42
N LYS A 633 -70.28 21.23 2.77
CA LYS A 633 -71.25 20.53 1.90
C LYS A 633 -71.34 21.08 0.48
N GLU A 634 -71.24 22.40 0.32
CA GLU A 634 -71.27 23.06 -0.99
C GLU A 634 -70.03 22.74 -1.84
N GLN A 635 -68.85 22.69 -1.20
CA GLN A 635 -67.59 22.34 -1.84
C GLN A 635 -67.53 20.85 -2.20
N VAL A 636 -68.12 19.98 -1.36
CA VAL A 636 -68.27 18.55 -1.68
C VAL A 636 -69.18 18.36 -2.89
N GLU A 637 -70.26 19.12 -3.01
CA GLU A 637 -71.15 19.06 -4.18
C GLU A 637 -70.45 19.55 -5.45
N ALA A 638 -69.69 20.65 -5.38
CA ALA A 638 -68.87 21.11 -6.49
C ALA A 638 -67.83 20.05 -6.93
N ALA A 639 -67.23 19.34 -5.98
CA ALA A 639 -66.29 18.26 -6.27
C ALA A 639 -66.95 17.03 -6.90
N ASN A 640 -68.18 16.68 -6.49
CA ASN A 640 -68.98 15.63 -7.13
C ASN A 640 -69.30 15.97 -8.60
N VAL A 641 -69.62 17.25 -8.88
CA VAL A 641 -69.85 17.73 -10.25
C VAL A 641 -68.57 17.62 -11.07
N ALA A 642 -67.42 18.02 -10.52
CA ALA A 642 -66.13 17.90 -11.19
C ALA A 642 -65.77 16.43 -11.52
N ARG A 643 -65.98 15.50 -10.58
CA ARG A 643 -65.77 14.05 -10.80
C ARG A 643 -66.60 13.52 -11.96
N LYS A 644 -67.91 13.80 -11.97
CA LYS A 644 -68.81 13.39 -13.06
C LYS A 644 -68.37 13.95 -14.42
N HIS A 645 -67.83 15.16 -14.44
CA HIS A 645 -67.34 15.78 -15.67
C HIS A 645 -66.08 15.06 -16.20
N VAL A 646 -65.11 14.79 -15.32
CA VAL A 646 -63.88 14.06 -15.66
C VAL A 646 -64.19 12.63 -16.11
N GLU A 647 -65.11 11.95 -15.43
CA GLU A 647 -65.60 10.61 -15.80
C GLU A 647 -66.24 10.61 -17.19
N ALA A 648 -67.18 11.52 -17.47
CA ALA A 648 -67.83 11.61 -18.78
C ALA A 648 -66.82 11.85 -19.93
N MET A 649 -65.80 12.68 -19.68
CA MET A 649 -64.71 12.89 -20.63
C MET A 649 -63.86 11.63 -20.84
N ALA A 650 -63.52 10.92 -19.76
CA ALA A 650 -62.76 9.67 -19.82
C ALA A 650 -63.50 8.58 -20.61
N GLU A 651 -64.81 8.44 -20.39
CA GLU A 651 -65.68 7.51 -21.13
C GLU A 651 -65.69 7.81 -22.63
N ALA A 652 -65.81 9.09 -22.99
CA ALA A 652 -65.80 9.53 -24.38
C ALA A 652 -64.43 9.29 -25.05
N MET A 653 -63.33 9.52 -24.34
CA MET A 653 -61.97 9.23 -24.82
C MET A 653 -61.71 7.74 -25.03
N ALA A 654 -62.18 6.89 -24.11
CA ALA A 654 -62.10 5.45 -24.26
C ALA A 654 -62.86 4.98 -25.51
N ALA A 655 -64.07 5.51 -25.72
CA ALA A 655 -64.86 5.23 -26.92
C ALA A 655 -64.19 5.69 -28.22
N GLU A 656 -63.57 6.89 -28.23
CA GLU A 656 -62.84 7.42 -29.41
C GLU A 656 -61.64 6.54 -29.78
N GLU A 657 -60.88 6.04 -28.79
CA GLU A 657 -59.73 5.16 -29.01
C GLU A 657 -60.13 3.70 -29.32
N GLY A 658 -61.44 3.40 -29.35
CA GLY A 658 -61.98 2.07 -29.62
C GLY A 658 -61.70 1.08 -28.48
N VAL A 659 -61.71 1.57 -27.24
CA VAL A 659 -61.40 0.79 -26.04
C VAL A 659 -62.57 0.83 -25.05
N ASP A 660 -62.84 -0.30 -24.40
CA ASP A 660 -63.96 -0.47 -23.48
C ASP A 660 -63.55 -0.37 -22.00
N ALA A 661 -62.36 0.18 -21.73
CA ALA A 661 -61.82 0.36 -20.40
C ALA A 661 -60.95 1.63 -20.29
N TYR A 662 -60.96 2.27 -19.12
CA TYR A 662 -60.04 3.35 -18.78
C TYR A 662 -59.56 3.25 -17.34
N TRP A 663 -58.40 3.86 -17.06
CA TRP A 663 -57.83 4.00 -15.74
C TRP A 663 -57.87 5.46 -15.31
N LEU A 664 -58.44 5.72 -14.13
CA LEU A 664 -58.54 7.05 -13.52
C LEU A 664 -58.11 6.95 -12.05
N ASP A 665 -57.23 7.85 -11.62
CA ASP A 665 -56.46 7.68 -10.39
C ASP A 665 -57.32 7.50 -9.14
N TYR A 666 -58.29 8.37 -8.86
CA TYR A 666 -59.11 8.30 -7.64
C TYR A 666 -60.14 7.16 -7.64
N ILE A 667 -60.41 6.53 -8.80
CA ILE A 667 -61.36 5.41 -8.92
C ILE A 667 -60.62 4.07 -8.90
N CYS A 668 -59.50 3.97 -9.63
CA CYS A 668 -58.80 2.72 -9.90
C CYS A 668 -57.62 2.45 -8.95
N ARG A 669 -57.61 3.13 -7.78
CA ARG A 669 -56.66 2.92 -6.68
C ARG A 669 -57.40 2.55 -5.40
N ALA A 670 -56.68 1.97 -4.45
CA ALA A 670 -57.27 1.65 -3.14
C ALA A 670 -57.82 2.90 -2.44
N PRO A 671 -58.90 2.78 -1.66
CA PRO A 671 -59.43 3.91 -0.89
C PRO A 671 -58.44 4.38 0.18
N ASN A 672 -58.57 5.64 0.64
CA ASN A 672 -57.72 6.22 1.71
C ASN A 672 -57.73 5.42 3.02
N SER A 673 -58.73 4.56 3.24
CA SER A 673 -58.81 3.65 4.39
C SER A 673 -57.77 2.52 4.33
N ASP A 674 -57.37 2.09 3.14
CA ASP A 674 -56.33 1.07 2.90
C ASP A 674 -55.06 1.72 2.36
N LYS A 675 -54.34 2.40 3.28
CA LYS A 675 -53.15 3.18 2.95
C LYS A 675 -52.03 2.37 2.34
N GLU A 676 -51.88 1.09 2.71
CA GLU A 676 -50.78 0.24 2.25
C GLU A 676 -50.95 -0.11 0.77
N THR A 677 -52.14 -0.60 0.40
CA THR A 677 -52.48 -0.89 -1.00
C THR A 677 -52.52 0.39 -1.83
N LEU A 678 -52.96 1.52 -1.26
CA LEU A 678 -52.96 2.82 -1.93
C LEU A 678 -51.53 3.26 -2.30
N THR A 679 -50.59 3.21 -1.35
CA THR A 679 -49.18 3.53 -1.60
C THR A 679 -48.60 2.61 -2.68
N GLN A 680 -48.93 1.32 -2.64
CA GLN A 680 -48.50 0.36 -3.66
C GLN A 680 -49.06 0.70 -5.05
N ASP A 681 -50.36 1.02 -5.16
CA ASP A 681 -51.01 1.38 -6.43
C ASP A 681 -50.37 2.66 -7.03
N VAL A 682 -50.07 3.67 -6.21
CA VAL A 682 -49.39 4.91 -6.65
C VAL A 682 -47.97 4.61 -7.15
N HIS A 683 -47.19 3.82 -6.42
CA HIS A 683 -45.80 3.51 -6.80
C HIS A 683 -45.70 2.54 -8.00
N CYS A 684 -46.76 1.77 -8.27
CA CYS A 684 -46.88 0.92 -9.45
C CYS A 684 -47.56 1.61 -10.64
N MET A 685 -47.99 2.87 -10.51
CA MET A 685 -48.70 3.61 -11.56
C MET A 685 -47.90 3.69 -12.87
N CYS A 686 -46.57 3.81 -12.79
CA CYS A 686 -45.68 3.78 -13.96
C CYS A 686 -45.75 2.47 -14.77
N ASP A 687 -46.12 1.35 -14.16
CA ASP A 687 -46.33 0.10 -14.88
C ASP A 687 -47.69 0.09 -15.59
N VAL A 688 -48.71 0.70 -14.96
CA VAL A 688 -50.04 0.92 -15.56
C VAL A 688 -49.94 1.85 -16.77
N ILE A 689 -49.13 2.89 -16.71
CA ILE A 689 -48.95 3.82 -17.85
C ILE A 689 -48.35 3.09 -19.06
N ARG A 690 -47.33 2.24 -18.83
CA ARG A 690 -46.70 1.45 -19.91
C ARG A 690 -47.64 0.45 -20.57
N GLY A 691 -48.60 -0.08 -19.80
CA GLY A 691 -49.62 -1.01 -20.30
C GLY A 691 -50.78 -0.33 -21.02
N ALA A 692 -50.92 1.00 -20.89
CA ALA A 692 -51.99 1.75 -21.51
C ALA A 692 -51.78 1.89 -23.03
N ARG A 693 -52.88 1.96 -23.78
CA ARG A 693 -52.83 2.09 -25.25
C ARG A 693 -52.51 3.54 -25.66
N PRO A 694 -53.25 4.54 -25.18
CA PRO A 694 -52.77 5.92 -25.12
C PRO A 694 -52.88 6.52 -23.71
N VAL A 695 -52.08 7.57 -23.49
CA VAL A 695 -52.22 8.49 -22.35
C VAL A 695 -52.96 9.73 -22.83
N CYS A 696 -54.08 10.05 -22.19
CA CYS A 696 -54.88 11.25 -22.46
C CYS A 696 -54.83 12.20 -21.26
N VAL A 697 -54.51 13.47 -21.51
CA VAL A 697 -54.36 14.50 -20.48
C VAL A 697 -55.56 15.45 -20.54
N ILE A 698 -56.31 15.55 -19.45
CA ILE A 698 -57.44 16.47 -19.33
C ILE A 698 -56.96 17.80 -18.75
N LEU A 699 -57.23 18.89 -19.47
CA LEU A 699 -56.93 20.26 -19.06
C LEU A 699 -58.18 21.12 -19.07
N ARG A 700 -58.18 22.18 -18.25
CA ARG A 700 -59.25 23.18 -18.25
C ARG A 700 -59.32 23.95 -19.58
N ASP A 701 -58.17 24.32 -20.12
CA ASP A 701 -57.99 24.92 -21.44
C ASP A 701 -56.57 24.59 -21.98
N PHE A 702 -56.27 24.97 -23.23
CA PHE A 702 -54.94 24.77 -23.83
C PHE A 702 -53.92 25.88 -23.53
N SER A 703 -54.19 26.75 -22.55
CA SER A 703 -53.24 27.78 -22.14
C SER A 703 -51.91 27.15 -21.68
N LEU A 704 -50.83 27.88 -21.93
CA LEU A 704 -49.49 27.48 -21.49
C LEU A 704 -49.42 27.31 -19.97
N GLU A 705 -50.17 28.12 -19.21
CA GLU A 705 -50.25 28.04 -17.75
C GLU A 705 -50.83 26.70 -17.28
N ASN A 706 -51.95 26.24 -17.87
CA ASN A 706 -52.57 24.97 -17.51
C ASN A 706 -51.73 23.76 -17.94
N LYS A 707 -51.06 23.84 -19.09
CA LYS A 707 -50.09 22.81 -19.49
C LYS A 707 -48.91 22.73 -18.52
N ARG A 708 -48.30 23.87 -18.17
CA ARG A 708 -47.20 23.94 -17.18
C ARG A 708 -47.64 23.46 -15.79
N SER A 709 -48.83 23.84 -15.34
CA SER A 709 -49.41 23.37 -14.07
C SER A 709 -49.46 21.83 -14.01
N TRP A 710 -49.79 21.17 -15.12
CA TRP A 710 -49.70 19.72 -15.23
C TRP A 710 -48.24 19.23 -15.26
N GLY A 711 -47.40 19.79 -16.13
CA GLY A 711 -46.01 19.36 -16.35
C GLY A 711 -45.04 19.59 -15.18
N GLU A 712 -45.33 20.54 -14.29
CA GLU A 712 -44.47 20.84 -13.14
C GLU A 712 -44.52 19.76 -12.03
N ARG A 713 -45.48 18.83 -12.07
CA ARG A 713 -45.62 17.78 -11.04
C ARG A 713 -44.67 16.62 -11.29
N MET A 714 -44.15 16.02 -10.22
CA MET A 714 -43.18 14.92 -10.32
C MET A 714 -43.69 13.70 -11.12
N TRP A 715 -44.92 13.25 -10.88
CA TRP A 715 -45.47 12.03 -11.49
C TRP A 715 -45.90 12.20 -12.95
N THR A 716 -46.13 13.42 -13.42
CA THR A 716 -46.54 13.67 -14.81
C THR A 716 -45.41 13.49 -15.81
N LEU A 717 -44.16 13.59 -15.34
CA LEU A 717 -42.99 13.30 -16.17
C LEU A 717 -42.94 11.81 -16.58
N PRO A 718 -42.99 10.83 -15.65
CA PRO A 718 -43.21 9.43 -16.01
C PRO A 718 -44.49 9.18 -16.81
N GLU A 719 -45.62 9.83 -16.49
CA GLU A 719 -46.88 9.69 -17.25
C GLU A 719 -46.70 10.01 -18.74
N GLY A 720 -45.98 11.07 -19.07
CA GLY A 720 -45.71 11.43 -20.46
C GLY A 720 -44.62 10.58 -21.11
N LEU A 721 -43.48 10.38 -20.44
CA LEU A 721 -42.34 9.66 -21.01
C LEU A 721 -42.65 8.18 -21.28
N LEU A 722 -43.44 7.54 -20.41
CA LEU A 722 -43.75 6.11 -20.48
C LEU A 722 -44.96 5.78 -21.36
N SER A 723 -45.63 6.79 -21.93
CA SER A 723 -46.68 6.57 -22.93
C SER A 723 -46.14 5.72 -24.08
N ALA A 724 -46.91 4.70 -24.48
CA ALA A 724 -46.56 3.81 -25.58
C ALA A 724 -46.49 4.54 -26.93
N LYS A 725 -47.33 5.59 -27.12
CA LYS A 725 -47.27 6.48 -28.29
C LYS A 725 -46.23 7.59 -28.06
N GLN A 726 -45.61 8.07 -29.13
CA GLN A 726 -44.72 9.24 -29.11
C GLN A 726 -45.47 10.56 -28.88
N GLU A 727 -46.78 10.52 -29.09
CA GLU A 727 -47.70 11.63 -28.99
C GLU A 727 -48.62 11.46 -27.78
N LEU A 728 -48.88 12.57 -27.09
CA LEU A 728 -49.87 12.68 -26.03
C LEU A 728 -51.07 13.48 -26.53
N LYS A 729 -52.27 13.00 -26.19
CA LYS A 729 -53.53 13.70 -26.47
C LYS A 729 -53.89 14.59 -25.29
N PHE A 730 -53.92 15.90 -25.50
CA PHE A 730 -54.44 16.89 -24.55
C PHE A 730 -55.89 17.19 -24.91
N CYS A 731 -56.79 17.08 -23.94
CA CYS A 731 -58.23 17.23 -24.12
C CYS A 731 -58.75 18.36 -23.23
N MET A 732 -59.54 19.26 -23.81
CA MET A 732 -60.24 20.32 -23.07
C MET A 732 -61.76 20.19 -23.22
N PRO A 733 -62.57 20.43 -22.17
CA PRO A 733 -64.02 20.34 -22.27
C PRO A 733 -64.59 21.42 -23.20
N LEU A 734 -65.62 21.06 -23.98
CA LEU A 734 -66.39 22.02 -24.77
C LEU A 734 -67.50 22.61 -23.88
N GLY A 735 -67.41 23.92 -23.61
CA GLY A 735 -68.47 24.66 -22.94
C GLY A 735 -69.74 24.73 -23.81
N PRO A 736 -70.92 24.96 -23.21
CA PRO A 736 -72.19 24.98 -23.94
C PRO A 736 -72.37 26.13 -24.94
N GLU A 737 -71.49 27.16 -25.01
CA GLU A 737 -71.75 28.39 -25.79
C GLU A 737 -70.55 29.03 -26.55
N GLU A 738 -69.57 28.29 -27.07
CA GLU A 738 -68.57 28.91 -27.98
C GLU A 738 -68.56 28.30 -29.40
N PRO A 739 -68.91 29.07 -30.45
CA PRO A 739 -68.69 28.67 -31.83
C PRO A 739 -67.19 28.72 -32.19
N PRO A 740 -66.73 27.98 -33.23
CA PRO A 740 -65.32 27.92 -33.59
C PRO A 740 -64.84 29.27 -34.13
N ARG A 741 -64.04 30.01 -33.34
CA ARG A 741 -63.23 31.11 -33.88
C ARG A 741 -62.05 30.53 -34.65
N LEU A 742 -61.98 30.88 -35.94
CA LEU A 742 -60.79 30.76 -36.77
C LEU A 742 -59.64 31.53 -36.09
N VAL A 743 -58.62 30.82 -35.61
CA VAL A 743 -57.35 31.41 -35.19
C VAL A 743 -56.32 31.09 -36.25
N ASP A 744 -55.56 32.11 -36.62
CA ASP A 744 -54.64 32.16 -37.74
C ASP A 744 -53.60 31.03 -37.76
N THR A 745 -53.38 30.56 -38.98
CA THR A 745 -52.36 29.60 -39.41
C THR A 745 -50.94 30.10 -39.13
N SER A 746 -50.32 29.63 -38.04
CA SER A 746 -48.86 29.51 -37.94
C SER A 746 -48.39 28.63 -36.76
N SER A 747 -48.95 27.44 -36.57
CA SER A 747 -48.22 26.36 -35.88
C SER A 747 -48.83 24.97 -36.18
N SER A 748 -47.93 24.01 -36.42
CA SER A 748 -48.15 22.70 -37.06
C SER A 748 -48.85 21.64 -36.19
N ALA A 749 -49.82 21.99 -35.32
CA ALA A 749 -50.56 21.01 -34.52
C ALA A 749 -52.02 20.90 -34.98
N LEU A 750 -52.37 19.76 -35.57
CA LEU A 750 -53.75 19.46 -36.01
C LEU A 750 -54.69 19.42 -34.80
N VAL A 751 -55.57 20.42 -34.69
CA VAL A 751 -56.65 20.47 -33.72
C VAL A 751 -57.86 19.76 -34.35
N GLU A 752 -58.06 18.49 -34.01
CA GLU A 752 -59.21 17.71 -34.50
C GLU A 752 -60.35 17.72 -33.46
N ALA A 753 -61.58 17.91 -33.94
CA ALA A 753 -62.78 17.70 -33.14
C ALA A 753 -63.11 16.20 -33.08
N SER A 754 -63.42 15.66 -31.89
CA SER A 754 -63.71 14.23 -31.70
C SER A 754 -64.88 13.76 -32.60
N PRO A 755 -64.71 12.72 -33.45
CA PRO A 755 -65.76 12.26 -34.36
C PRO A 755 -66.86 11.37 -33.73
N ALA A 756 -66.87 11.11 -32.42
CA ALA A 756 -67.66 10.01 -31.87
C ALA A 756 -68.54 10.38 -30.66
N ALA A 757 -69.72 10.95 -30.91
CA ALA A 757 -70.92 10.69 -30.11
C ALA A 757 -72.17 11.16 -30.88
N ALA A 758 -73.27 10.40 -30.81
CA ALA A 758 -74.59 10.77 -31.33
C ALA A 758 -75.21 12.04 -30.70
N LYS A 759 -74.44 12.81 -29.92
CA LYS A 759 -74.80 14.03 -29.17
C LYS A 759 -73.81 15.21 -29.32
N GLY A 760 -72.86 15.16 -30.28
CA GLY A 760 -71.88 16.24 -30.51
C GLY A 760 -70.55 16.07 -29.73
N PRO A 761 -69.48 16.79 -30.11
CA PRO A 761 -68.16 16.62 -29.49
C PRO A 761 -68.15 17.14 -28.04
N LEU A 762 -67.81 16.27 -27.09
CA LEU A 762 -67.75 16.59 -25.66
C LEU A 762 -66.48 17.38 -25.28
N TYR A 763 -65.41 17.23 -26.06
CA TYR A 763 -64.12 17.89 -25.85
C TYR A 763 -63.39 18.18 -27.17
N ARG A 764 -62.40 19.08 -27.11
CA ARG A 764 -61.44 19.36 -28.20
C ARG A 764 -60.10 18.73 -27.86
N THR A 765 -59.39 18.23 -28.88
CA THR A 765 -58.08 17.57 -28.71
C THR A 765 -56.96 18.38 -29.34
N GLN A 766 -55.80 18.41 -28.68
CA GLN A 766 -54.52 18.86 -29.23
C GLN A 766 -53.48 17.76 -29.01
N VAL A 767 -52.75 17.40 -30.05
CA VAL A 767 -51.70 16.38 -29.98
C VAL A 767 -50.34 17.06 -29.87
N LEU A 768 -49.52 16.61 -28.92
CA LEU A 768 -48.15 17.09 -28.72
C LEU A 768 -47.19 15.89 -28.61
N THR A 769 -46.03 15.97 -29.24
CA THR A 769 -45.00 14.94 -29.08
C THR A 769 -44.28 15.06 -27.73
N LYS A 770 -43.62 13.98 -27.29
CA LYS A 770 -42.76 14.02 -26.09
C LYS A 770 -41.71 15.13 -26.14
N LEU A 771 -41.20 15.46 -27.33
CA LEU A 771 -40.21 16.53 -27.53
C LEU A 771 -40.86 17.92 -27.45
N ASP A 772 -42.04 18.12 -28.02
CA ASP A 772 -42.76 19.41 -27.93
C ASP A 772 -43.03 19.80 -26.46
N LEU A 773 -43.29 18.80 -25.61
CA LEU A 773 -43.49 19.00 -24.18
C LEU A 773 -42.25 19.58 -23.47
N THR A 774 -41.04 19.31 -23.95
CA THR A 774 -39.80 19.74 -23.28
C THR A 774 -39.59 21.25 -23.34
N TYR A 775 -40.07 21.91 -24.40
CA TYR A 775 -39.88 23.35 -24.59
C TYR A 775 -40.69 24.19 -23.61
N ASP A 776 -41.98 23.88 -23.50
CA ASP A 776 -42.96 24.78 -22.88
C ASP A 776 -43.67 24.18 -21.67
N VAL A 777 -43.82 22.85 -21.62
CA VAL A 777 -44.62 22.15 -20.60
C VAL A 777 -43.75 21.64 -19.46
N TRP A 778 -42.60 21.02 -19.78
CA TRP A 778 -41.65 20.45 -18.84
C TRP A 778 -40.38 21.29 -18.65
N ALA A 779 -40.39 22.56 -19.06
CA ALA A 779 -39.25 23.46 -19.00
C ALA A 779 -38.48 23.35 -17.66
N ASP A 780 -37.20 23.04 -17.74
CA ASP A 780 -36.32 22.94 -16.57
C ASP A 780 -35.95 24.35 -16.08
N LYS A 781 -36.13 24.60 -14.78
CA LYS A 781 -35.78 25.89 -14.16
C LYS A 781 -34.26 25.91 -13.96
N ASP A 782 -33.63 27.05 -14.22
CA ASP A 782 -32.21 27.35 -13.93
C ASP A 782 -31.13 26.75 -14.87
N VAL A 783 -31.46 26.29 -16.08
CA VAL A 783 -30.47 25.82 -17.09
C VAL A 783 -30.38 26.82 -18.26
N GLU A 784 -29.27 27.56 -18.39
CA GLU A 784 -29.06 28.58 -19.43
C GLU A 784 -28.80 27.99 -20.83
N ASP A 785 -28.35 26.72 -20.93
CA ASP A 785 -28.01 26.05 -22.19
C ASP A 785 -29.14 25.12 -22.66
N GLY A 786 -29.77 25.44 -23.80
CA GLY A 786 -30.93 24.72 -24.34
C GLY A 786 -30.67 23.28 -24.84
N GLU A 787 -29.42 22.87 -25.00
CA GLU A 787 -29.07 21.54 -25.55
C GLU A 787 -28.88 20.45 -24.48
N ASN A 788 -28.54 20.81 -23.23
CA ASN A 788 -28.22 19.85 -22.15
C ASN A 788 -29.30 19.80 -21.04
N GLN A 789 -30.55 20.10 -21.37
CA GLN A 789 -31.64 20.07 -20.39
C GLN A 789 -31.96 18.62 -19.99
N PRO A 790 -31.97 18.28 -18.67
CA PRO A 790 -32.21 16.92 -18.22
C PRO A 790 -33.52 16.32 -18.73
N THR A 791 -34.62 17.09 -18.71
CA THR A 791 -35.91 16.59 -19.19
C THR A 791 -35.91 16.35 -20.71
N ARG A 792 -35.17 17.17 -21.47
CA ARG A 792 -35.02 17.00 -22.92
C ARG A 792 -34.26 15.72 -23.27
N LEU A 793 -33.13 15.48 -22.62
CA LEU A 793 -32.31 14.26 -22.83
C LEU A 793 -33.11 12.98 -22.52
N LEU A 794 -33.97 13.02 -21.51
CA LEU A 794 -34.89 11.91 -21.22
C LEU A 794 -35.97 11.76 -22.29
N ALA A 795 -36.57 12.85 -22.77
CA ALA A 795 -37.55 12.78 -23.84
C ALA A 795 -36.94 12.23 -25.13
N GLU A 796 -35.73 12.64 -25.49
CA GLU A 796 -34.97 12.08 -26.61
C GLU A 796 -34.66 10.58 -26.39
N HIS A 797 -34.35 10.17 -25.15
CA HIS A 797 -34.16 8.77 -24.79
C HIS A 797 -35.41 7.91 -24.98
N PHE A 798 -36.54 8.33 -24.40
CA PHE A 798 -37.82 7.61 -24.51
C PHE A 798 -38.51 7.78 -25.87
N SER A 799 -38.02 8.68 -26.71
CA SER A 799 -38.43 8.83 -28.11
C SER A 799 -37.55 8.03 -29.08
N ASN A 800 -36.54 7.30 -28.57
CA ASN A 800 -35.52 6.58 -29.35
C ASN A 800 -34.69 7.48 -30.28
N VAL A 801 -34.52 8.76 -29.94
CA VAL A 801 -33.64 9.71 -30.67
C VAL A 801 -32.20 9.60 -30.15
N LEU A 802 -32.05 9.44 -28.84
CA LEU A 802 -30.78 9.29 -28.14
C LEU A 802 -30.80 8.02 -27.28
N THR A 803 -29.66 7.40 -27.03
CA THR A 803 -29.56 6.31 -26.04
C THR A 803 -28.61 6.70 -24.94
N LEU A 804 -29.14 6.97 -23.75
CA LEU A 804 -28.34 7.22 -22.54
C LEU A 804 -27.78 5.90 -22.00
N SER A 805 -26.55 5.93 -21.48
CA SER A 805 -26.03 4.81 -20.69
C SER A 805 -26.85 4.61 -19.40
N ARG A 806 -26.72 3.46 -18.73
CA ARG A 806 -27.47 3.20 -17.48
C ARG A 806 -27.16 4.23 -16.41
N LEU A 807 -25.89 4.63 -16.31
CA LEU A 807 -25.42 5.61 -15.35
C LEU A 807 -25.90 7.03 -15.69
N GLU A 808 -25.85 7.43 -16.96
CA GLU A 808 -26.40 8.73 -17.41
C GLU A 808 -27.92 8.77 -17.23
N LEU A 809 -28.64 7.72 -17.62
CA LEU A 809 -30.09 7.62 -17.47
C LEU A 809 -30.50 7.81 -16.01
N PHE A 810 -29.81 7.15 -15.06
CA PHE A 810 -30.10 7.27 -13.65
C PHE A 810 -29.87 8.70 -13.13
N ALA A 811 -28.70 9.28 -13.43
CA ALA A 811 -28.34 10.62 -12.96
C ALA A 811 -29.25 11.71 -13.54
N ILE A 812 -29.46 11.70 -14.87
CA ILE A 812 -30.29 12.68 -15.59
C ILE A 812 -31.75 12.55 -15.17
N ALA A 813 -32.27 11.33 -15.01
CA ALA A 813 -33.63 11.11 -14.56
C ALA A 813 -33.86 11.63 -13.14
N LEU A 814 -32.91 11.43 -12.24
CA LEU A 814 -32.99 11.97 -10.88
C LEU A 814 -32.96 13.51 -10.88
N GLU A 815 -32.09 14.12 -11.68
CA GLU A 815 -32.00 15.57 -11.84
C GLU A 815 -33.33 16.16 -12.36
N ALA A 816 -33.88 15.58 -13.44
CA ALA A 816 -35.17 16.01 -14.00
C ALA A 816 -36.32 15.90 -12.99
N LEU A 817 -36.38 14.81 -12.20
CA LEU A 817 -37.39 14.62 -11.16
C LEU A 817 -37.20 15.58 -9.97
N THR A 818 -35.96 15.96 -9.67
CA THR A 818 -35.63 16.90 -8.58
C THR A 818 -36.09 18.32 -8.89
N ASN A 819 -36.12 18.69 -10.18
CA ASN A 819 -36.65 19.97 -10.68
C ASN A 819 -38.18 20.05 -10.69
N LYS A 820 -38.90 18.94 -10.45
CA LYS A 820 -40.37 18.91 -10.40
C LYS A 820 -40.91 19.14 -8.97
N LYS A 821 -42.12 19.66 -8.87
CA LYS A 821 -42.87 19.86 -7.61
C LYS A 821 -43.29 18.50 -7.03
N THR A 822 -43.01 18.30 -5.74
CA THR A 822 -43.46 17.16 -4.95
C THR A 822 -44.69 17.53 -4.13
N SER A 823 -45.71 16.67 -4.10
CA SER A 823 -46.86 16.84 -3.19
C SER A 823 -46.43 16.51 -1.77
N GLN A 824 -46.79 17.34 -0.77
CA GLN A 824 -46.49 17.10 0.66
C GLN A 824 -47.20 15.87 1.27
N LEU A 825 -47.99 15.14 0.47
CA LEU A 825 -48.87 14.05 0.91
C LEU A 825 -48.18 12.68 1.05
N PHE A 826 -46.98 12.49 0.49
CA PHE A 826 -46.33 11.18 0.39
C PHE A 826 -44.88 11.18 0.95
N ALA A 827 -44.24 10.00 0.96
CA ALA A 827 -43.09 9.67 1.80
C ALA A 827 -41.81 10.47 1.45
N LYS A 828 -40.84 10.52 2.38
CA LYS A 828 -39.56 11.23 2.16
C LYS A 828 -38.78 10.73 0.92
N ALA A 829 -39.01 9.48 0.48
CA ALA A 829 -38.33 8.83 -0.63
C ALA A 829 -39.12 8.83 -1.97
N ASP A 830 -40.19 9.61 -2.13
CA ASP A 830 -41.03 9.59 -3.34
C ASP A 830 -40.27 9.76 -4.66
N ARG A 831 -39.22 10.59 -4.67
CA ARG A 831 -38.36 10.78 -5.84
C ARG A 831 -37.65 9.49 -6.25
N ALA A 832 -37.23 8.66 -5.31
CA ALA A 832 -36.65 7.35 -5.60
C ALA A 832 -37.69 6.41 -6.21
N TYR A 833 -38.94 6.43 -5.74
CA TYR A 833 -40.00 5.60 -6.30
C TYR A 833 -40.50 6.08 -7.66
N ALA A 834 -40.53 7.40 -7.90
CA ALA A 834 -40.79 7.95 -9.24
C ALA A 834 -39.66 7.59 -10.22
N LEU A 835 -38.39 7.69 -9.79
CA LEU A 835 -37.24 7.28 -10.57
C LEU A 835 -37.26 5.78 -10.87
N MET A 836 -37.64 4.97 -9.88
CA MET A 836 -37.85 3.53 -10.06
C MET A 836 -38.81 3.30 -11.22
N GLY A 837 -39.81 4.16 -11.42
CA GLY A 837 -40.71 4.16 -12.56
C GLY A 837 -40.03 4.20 -13.93
N LEU A 838 -38.83 4.76 -14.08
CA LEU A 838 -38.12 4.93 -15.35
C LEU A 838 -37.07 3.83 -15.64
N LEU A 839 -36.70 3.01 -14.64
CA LEU A 839 -35.62 2.01 -14.76
C LEU A 839 -36.12 0.61 -15.19
N HIS A 840 -35.31 -0.44 -15.06
CA HIS A 840 -35.73 -1.79 -15.45
C HIS A 840 -36.39 -2.56 -14.29
N LYS A 841 -35.71 -2.59 -13.13
CA LYS A 841 -36.11 -3.32 -11.92
C LYS A 841 -36.68 -2.39 -10.85
N ARG A 842 -37.54 -2.96 -10.01
CA ARG A 842 -38.19 -2.29 -8.89
C ARG A 842 -37.64 -2.71 -7.53
N ILE A 843 -37.72 -1.80 -6.57
CA ILE A 843 -37.51 -2.08 -5.15
C ILE A 843 -38.85 -2.28 -4.44
N GLN A 844 -38.86 -3.04 -3.35
CA GLN A 844 -40.05 -3.20 -2.51
C GLN A 844 -40.09 -2.08 -1.46
N LEU A 845 -41.30 -1.60 -1.18
CA LEU A 845 -41.54 -0.65 -0.10
C LEU A 845 -41.51 -1.44 1.21
N GLU A 846 -40.43 -1.28 1.98
CA GLU A 846 -40.22 -2.02 3.22
C GLU A 846 -40.43 -1.13 4.46
N ASP A 847 -40.18 0.17 4.34
CA ASP A 847 -40.14 1.11 5.48
C ASP A 847 -40.79 2.45 5.09
N LYS A 848 -41.70 2.96 5.92
CA LYS A 848 -42.40 4.25 5.69
C LYS A 848 -41.50 5.45 5.97
N ASP A 849 -40.46 5.26 6.78
CA ASP A 849 -39.52 6.30 7.18
C ASP A 849 -38.20 6.25 6.37
N GLU A 850 -38.17 5.49 5.27
CA GLU A 850 -37.02 5.37 4.38
C GLU A 850 -36.54 6.76 3.89
N SER A 851 -35.24 7.02 4.05
CA SER A 851 -34.62 8.25 3.56
C SER A 851 -34.50 8.23 2.03
N LEU A 852 -34.51 9.41 1.39
CA LEU A 852 -34.32 9.51 -0.06
C LEU A 852 -33.01 8.83 -0.51
N PHE A 853 -31.94 8.95 0.27
CA PHE A 853 -30.67 8.30 -0.01
C PHE A 853 -30.78 6.77 0.04
N GLU A 854 -31.43 6.21 1.07
CA GLU A 854 -31.66 4.76 1.20
C GLU A 854 -32.40 4.22 -0.02
N GLY A 855 -33.51 4.88 -0.40
CA GLY A 855 -34.31 4.50 -1.56
C GLY A 855 -33.52 4.54 -2.87
N LEU A 856 -32.73 5.61 -3.10
CA LEU A 856 -31.89 5.74 -4.29
C LEU A 856 -30.74 4.72 -4.31
N ALA A 857 -30.10 4.46 -3.18
CA ALA A 857 -29.00 3.49 -3.06
C ALA A 857 -29.50 2.07 -3.33
N ARG A 858 -30.62 1.66 -2.73
CA ARG A 858 -31.26 0.36 -3.01
C ARG A 858 -31.65 0.23 -4.47
N LEU A 859 -32.25 1.28 -5.04
CA LEU A 859 -32.68 1.28 -6.43
C LEU A 859 -31.50 1.12 -7.39
N SER A 860 -30.39 1.81 -7.12
CA SER A 860 -29.14 1.71 -7.85
C SER A 860 -28.52 0.31 -7.77
N LEU A 861 -28.47 -0.28 -6.57
CA LEU A 861 -27.95 -1.63 -6.35
C LEU A 861 -28.76 -2.71 -7.08
N GLU A 862 -30.10 -2.60 -7.08
CA GLU A 862 -30.96 -3.58 -7.76
C GLU A 862 -30.88 -3.48 -9.29
N ASN A 863 -30.76 -2.26 -9.83
CA ASN A 863 -30.67 -2.02 -11.27
C ASN A 863 -29.25 -2.21 -11.86
N ASP A 864 -28.25 -2.48 -11.01
CA ASP A 864 -26.83 -2.60 -11.38
C ASP A 864 -26.39 -1.43 -12.28
N THR A 865 -26.54 -0.22 -11.75
CA THR A 865 -26.23 1.06 -12.42
C THR A 865 -24.72 1.29 -12.50
N ASP A 866 -23.97 0.34 -13.09
CA ASP A 866 -22.52 0.41 -13.34
C ASP A 866 -21.68 0.81 -12.11
N ARG A 867 -22.05 0.28 -10.93
CA ARG A 867 -21.43 0.57 -9.62
C ARG A 867 -21.45 2.05 -9.23
N LEU A 868 -22.59 2.71 -9.48
CA LEU A 868 -22.82 4.12 -9.17
C LEU A 868 -22.46 4.47 -7.71
N MET A 869 -22.91 3.68 -6.74
CA MET A 869 -22.66 3.98 -5.31
C MET A 869 -21.17 3.92 -4.96
N GLU A 870 -20.45 2.92 -5.47
CA GLU A 870 -19.01 2.79 -5.31
C GLU A 870 -18.24 3.97 -5.94
N ARG A 871 -18.69 4.46 -7.10
CA ARG A 871 -18.13 5.65 -7.75
C ARG A 871 -18.37 6.91 -6.92
N MET A 872 -19.59 7.09 -6.38
CA MET A 872 -19.95 8.24 -5.54
C MET A 872 -19.11 8.32 -4.25
N VAL A 873 -18.74 7.18 -3.65
CA VAL A 873 -17.82 7.14 -2.51
C VAL A 873 -16.50 7.86 -2.83
N CYS A 874 -16.03 7.80 -4.07
CA CYS A 874 -14.76 8.36 -4.53
C CYS A 874 -14.81 9.85 -4.95
N MET A 875 -16.00 10.44 -5.05
CA MET A 875 -16.20 11.81 -5.54
C MET A 875 -15.94 12.87 -4.46
N LEU A 876 -15.34 14.01 -4.82
CA LEU A 876 -15.22 15.17 -3.92
C LEU A 876 -16.13 16.31 -4.41
N PRO A 877 -17.33 16.49 -3.84
CA PRO A 877 -18.32 17.41 -4.39
C PRO A 877 -17.83 18.86 -4.47
N ALA A 878 -18.28 19.59 -5.49
CA ALA A 878 -17.90 20.97 -5.75
C ALA A 878 -18.47 21.96 -4.71
N LYS A 879 -17.76 23.08 -4.49
CA LYS A 879 -18.03 24.04 -3.40
C LYS A 879 -19.38 24.76 -3.49
N SER A 880 -20.01 24.82 -4.67
CA SER A 880 -21.34 25.43 -4.89
C SER A 880 -22.46 24.70 -4.16
N PHE A 881 -22.31 23.39 -3.91
CA PHE A 881 -23.37 22.55 -3.34
C PHE A 881 -23.22 22.25 -1.85
N ALA A 882 -22.06 22.54 -1.25
CA ALA A 882 -21.83 22.39 0.19
C ALA A 882 -22.65 23.37 1.08
N LYS A 883 -23.53 24.17 0.47
CA LYS A 883 -24.36 25.20 1.12
C LYS A 883 -25.86 24.86 1.18
N GLN A 884 -26.35 23.76 0.62
CA GLN A 884 -27.79 23.51 0.54
C GLN A 884 -28.17 22.07 0.85
N ASN A 885 -29.19 21.93 1.71
CA ASN A 885 -30.04 20.79 2.06
C ASN A 885 -29.54 19.36 1.79
N ASP A 886 -29.67 18.51 2.82
CA ASP A 886 -29.41 17.07 2.80
C ASP A 886 -29.97 16.33 1.57
N ASP A 887 -31.09 16.81 1.01
CA ASP A 887 -31.77 16.25 -0.15
C ASP A 887 -30.98 16.33 -1.47
N LYS A 888 -29.97 17.21 -1.57
CA LYS A 888 -29.18 17.42 -2.78
C LYS A 888 -27.81 16.74 -2.78
N LEU A 889 -27.44 16.02 -1.70
CA LEU A 889 -26.15 15.34 -1.60
C LEU A 889 -25.94 14.38 -2.77
N PHE A 890 -26.95 13.57 -3.10
CA PHE A 890 -26.87 12.57 -4.18
C PHE A 890 -26.59 13.25 -5.53
N LEU A 891 -27.31 14.34 -5.83
CA LEU A 891 -27.14 15.12 -7.06
C LEU A 891 -25.77 15.83 -7.12
N SER A 892 -25.29 16.35 -6.00
CA SER A 892 -23.96 16.98 -5.94
C SER A 892 -22.82 16.01 -6.27
N LEU A 893 -23.05 14.71 -6.12
CA LEU A 893 -22.08 13.65 -6.42
C LEU A 893 -22.20 13.13 -7.86
N THR A 894 -23.28 13.48 -8.59
CA THR A 894 -23.42 13.18 -10.02
C THR A 894 -22.76 14.22 -10.92
N GLU A 895 -22.59 15.45 -10.42
CA GLU A 895 -21.86 16.52 -11.11
C GLU A 895 -20.34 16.34 -11.11
N ARG A 896 -19.64 17.21 -11.84
CA ARG A 896 -18.17 17.26 -11.85
C ARG A 896 -17.62 17.61 -10.47
N ASP A 897 -16.68 16.81 -10.01
CA ASP A 897 -16.07 16.96 -8.68
C ASP A 897 -14.98 18.07 -8.66
N GLN A 898 -14.35 18.34 -7.51
CA GLN A 898 -13.29 19.37 -7.40
C GLN A 898 -12.02 19.07 -8.23
N TYR A 899 -11.84 17.84 -8.69
CA TYR A 899 -10.78 17.46 -9.62
C TYR A 899 -11.24 17.51 -11.09
N ASN A 900 -12.46 18.00 -11.33
CA ASN A 900 -13.15 18.10 -12.62
C ASN A 900 -13.51 16.74 -13.25
N SER A 901 -13.58 15.68 -12.43
CA SER A 901 -13.90 14.32 -12.86
C SER A 901 -15.40 14.06 -12.76
N GLN A 902 -15.93 13.28 -13.70
CA GLN A 902 -17.32 12.79 -13.68
C GLN A 902 -17.39 11.37 -13.11
N LEU A 903 -18.60 10.90 -12.79
CA LEU A 903 -18.80 9.56 -12.24
C LEU A 903 -18.22 8.44 -13.11
N TRP A 904 -18.35 8.56 -14.44
CA TRP A 904 -17.85 7.54 -15.37
C TRP A 904 -16.32 7.52 -15.48
N ASP A 905 -15.62 8.61 -15.12
CA ASP A 905 -14.16 8.70 -15.13
C ASP A 905 -13.50 7.89 -13.98
N ILE A 906 -14.29 7.51 -12.97
CA ILE A 906 -13.81 6.80 -11.78
C ILE A 906 -14.02 5.29 -11.93
N GLU A 907 -12.95 4.53 -11.87
CA GLU A 907 -13.02 3.07 -11.74
C GLU A 907 -13.08 2.67 -10.25
N PRO A 908 -14.19 2.10 -9.75
CA PRO A 908 -14.29 1.72 -8.34
C PRO A 908 -13.49 0.46 -8.02
N LEU A 909 -12.74 0.50 -6.91
CA LEU A 909 -11.94 -0.61 -6.37
C LEU A 909 -12.60 -1.31 -5.18
N CYS A 910 -13.55 -0.65 -4.51
CA CYS A 910 -14.37 -1.26 -3.45
C CYS A 910 -15.71 -1.76 -3.99
N GLN A 911 -16.43 -2.53 -3.18
CA GLN A 911 -17.79 -2.97 -3.46
C GLN A 911 -18.74 -2.53 -2.33
N VAL A 912 -19.96 -2.10 -2.66
CA VAL A 912 -21.00 -1.90 -1.64
C VAL A 912 -21.67 -3.26 -1.35
N ALA A 913 -21.57 -3.70 -0.10
CA ALA A 913 -22.20 -4.92 0.41
C ALA A 913 -23.64 -4.66 0.93
N GLY A 914 -23.93 -3.45 1.38
CA GLY A 914 -25.28 -3.07 1.80
C GLY A 914 -25.40 -1.59 2.17
N VAL A 915 -26.63 -1.17 2.46
CA VAL A 915 -27.00 0.18 2.88
C VAL A 915 -27.34 0.18 4.37
N GLY A 916 -26.80 1.15 5.11
CA GLY A 916 -27.08 1.38 6.53
C GLY A 916 -28.22 2.36 6.76
N GLU A 917 -28.21 3.02 7.92
CA GLU A 917 -29.19 4.06 8.27
C GLU A 917 -28.63 5.43 7.88
N ASP A 918 -29.41 6.28 7.21
CA ASP A 918 -29.09 7.70 6.96
C ASP A 918 -27.70 7.97 6.33
N LYS A 919 -27.60 7.80 5.00
CA LYS A 919 -26.38 8.05 4.18
C LYS A 919 -25.18 7.13 4.48
N GLU A 920 -25.42 6.04 5.20
CA GLU A 920 -24.42 5.03 5.50
C GLU A 920 -24.39 3.91 4.46
N LEU A 921 -23.18 3.49 4.08
CA LEU A 921 -22.90 2.37 3.19
C LEU A 921 -21.97 1.40 3.89
N ILE A 922 -22.17 0.11 3.69
CA ILE A 922 -21.25 -0.94 4.13
C ILE A 922 -20.42 -1.35 2.93
N LEU A 923 -19.12 -1.07 3.01
CA LEU A 923 -18.16 -1.35 1.97
C LEU A 923 -17.43 -2.66 2.28
N ASP A 924 -17.16 -3.42 1.23
CA ASP A 924 -16.30 -4.61 1.24
C ASP A 924 -15.19 -4.48 0.19
N ALA A 925 -14.15 -5.30 0.35
CA ALA A 925 -12.96 -5.33 -0.51
C ALA A 925 -12.22 -3.98 -0.65
N CYS A 926 -12.48 -3.01 0.22
CA CYS A 926 -11.78 -1.73 0.23
C CYS A 926 -10.41 -1.88 0.90
N ARG A 927 -9.36 -1.24 0.37
CA ARG A 927 -8.05 -1.26 1.05
C ARG A 927 -7.90 -0.06 1.98
N GLY A 928 -7.47 -0.28 3.21
CA GLY A 928 -7.39 0.75 4.23
C GLY A 928 -6.00 0.95 4.82
N ILE A 929 -5.67 2.20 5.13
CA ILE A 929 -4.42 2.60 5.77
C ILE A 929 -4.75 3.45 7.00
N SER A 930 -4.17 3.11 8.14
CA SER A 930 -4.27 3.95 9.34
C SER A 930 -3.35 5.17 9.24
N ILE A 931 -3.89 6.38 9.48
CA ILE A 931 -3.12 7.62 9.46
C ILE A 931 -2.57 7.91 10.85
N ARG A 932 -1.25 8.11 10.93
CA ARG A 932 -0.57 8.39 12.19
C ARG A 932 -0.48 9.89 12.45
N TRP A 933 -1.12 10.35 13.52
CA TRP A 933 -1.15 11.79 13.89
C TRP A 933 -0.25 12.17 15.07
N LYS A 934 0.12 11.20 15.91
CA LYS A 934 0.73 11.45 17.22
C LYS A 934 2.18 11.92 17.17
N ALA A 935 3.00 11.30 16.32
CA ALA A 935 4.44 11.54 16.20
C ALA A 935 4.98 10.87 14.92
N PHE A 936 6.00 11.44 14.30
CA PHE A 936 6.73 10.79 13.21
C PHE A 936 7.50 9.57 13.74
N PRO A 937 7.37 8.39 13.10
CA PRO A 937 8.20 7.23 13.42
C PRO A 937 9.63 7.48 12.95
N GLN A 938 10.58 6.69 13.48
CA GLN A 938 11.93 6.67 12.94
C GLN A 938 11.89 5.97 11.57
N ILE A 939 12.07 6.74 10.50
CA ILE A 939 11.97 6.21 9.14
C ILE A 939 13.17 5.33 8.84
N LYS A 940 12.88 4.10 8.42
CA LYS A 940 13.85 3.14 7.89
C LYS A 940 13.83 3.23 6.36
N TYR A 941 14.99 3.21 5.73
CA TYR A 941 15.07 3.34 4.28
C TYR A 941 16.36 2.74 3.72
N LYS A 942 16.21 2.11 2.55
CA LYS A 942 17.29 1.54 1.74
C LYS A 942 17.87 2.62 0.84
N ARG A 943 19.19 2.68 0.78
CA ARG A 943 19.92 3.70 0.01
C ARG A 943 20.81 3.04 -1.04
N SER A 944 21.21 3.80 -2.05
CA SER A 944 22.21 3.33 -3.00
C SER A 944 23.57 3.12 -2.33
N ALA A 945 24.21 2.00 -2.67
CA ALA A 945 25.60 1.72 -2.34
C ALA A 945 26.53 2.52 -3.26
N GLY A 946 27.66 2.99 -2.74
CA GLY A 946 28.63 3.72 -3.55
C GLY A 946 29.98 3.87 -2.86
N PHE A 947 31.03 4.08 -3.64
CA PHE A 947 32.41 4.10 -3.15
C PHE A 947 32.63 5.10 -1.99
N LYS A 948 32.05 6.29 -2.08
CA LYS A 948 32.16 7.31 -1.02
C LYS A 948 31.46 6.92 0.29
N LYS A 949 30.43 6.06 0.25
CA LYS A 949 29.76 5.53 1.44
C LYS A 949 30.55 4.38 2.04
N LEU A 950 31.07 3.48 1.19
CA LEU A 950 31.98 2.43 1.62
C LEU A 950 33.22 3.01 2.31
N LEU A 951 33.77 4.12 1.80
CA LEU A 951 34.87 4.82 2.46
C LEU A 951 34.45 5.41 3.81
N ALA A 952 33.29 6.07 3.88
CA ALA A 952 32.76 6.62 5.13
C ALA A 952 32.53 5.52 6.18
N GLU A 953 31.99 4.38 5.75
CA GLU A 953 31.79 3.21 6.59
C GLU A 953 33.12 2.61 7.06
N LEU A 954 34.09 2.47 6.15
CA LEU A 954 35.43 1.98 6.49
C LEU A 954 36.08 2.87 7.54
N VAL A 955 36.00 4.20 7.38
CA VAL A 955 36.54 5.18 8.34
C VAL A 955 35.92 5.03 9.73
N LEU A 956 34.59 4.86 9.81
CA LEU A 956 33.90 4.68 11.10
C LEU A 956 34.23 3.33 11.75
N ARG A 957 34.20 2.23 10.97
CA ARG A 957 34.51 0.88 11.48
C ARG A 957 35.98 0.76 11.89
N SER A 958 36.91 1.29 11.10
CA SER A 958 38.33 1.30 11.41
C SER A 958 38.62 2.20 12.61
N GLY A 959 38.02 3.39 12.69
CA GLY A 959 38.19 4.29 13.84
C GLY A 959 37.78 3.62 15.16
N ALA A 960 36.60 2.99 15.19
CA ALA A 960 36.12 2.27 16.38
C ALA A 960 37.01 1.06 16.75
N ALA A 961 37.48 0.29 15.75
CA ALA A 961 38.37 -0.84 15.99
C ALA A 961 39.74 -0.41 16.55
N TRP A 962 40.30 0.69 16.05
CA TRP A 962 41.55 1.25 16.54
C TRP A 962 41.41 1.79 17.98
N ALA A 963 40.27 2.40 18.31
CA ALA A 963 39.96 2.83 19.67
C ALA A 963 39.89 1.63 20.64
N ALA A 964 39.14 0.59 20.26
CA ALA A 964 38.96 -0.62 21.07
C ALA A 964 40.29 -1.36 21.29
N LEU A 965 41.11 -1.48 20.25
CA LEU A 965 42.44 -2.09 20.33
C LEU A 965 43.37 -1.27 21.24
N GLY A 966 43.41 0.06 21.08
CA GLY A 966 44.24 0.94 21.91
C GLY A 966 43.86 0.87 23.40
N LEU A 967 42.55 0.91 23.71
CA LEU A 967 42.05 0.77 25.08
C LEU A 967 42.34 -0.61 25.67
N ALA A 968 42.16 -1.69 24.88
CA ALA A 968 42.42 -3.05 25.34
C ALA A 968 43.90 -3.28 25.67
N LEU A 969 44.81 -2.73 24.87
CA LEU A 969 46.26 -2.83 25.09
C LEU A 969 46.68 -2.07 26.35
N ILE A 970 46.16 -0.85 26.57
CA ILE A 970 46.43 -0.05 27.77
C ILE A 970 45.81 -0.71 29.01
N ALA A 971 44.61 -1.26 28.93
CA ALA A 971 43.97 -1.97 30.03
C ALA A 971 44.74 -3.25 30.41
N ARG A 972 45.23 -4.00 29.40
CA ARG A 972 46.08 -5.18 29.62
C ARG A 972 47.41 -4.81 30.27
N TYR A 973 48.03 -3.72 29.84
CA TYR A 973 49.22 -3.17 30.50
C TYR A 973 48.93 -2.78 31.95
N ALA A 974 47.83 -2.04 32.21
CA ALA A 974 47.46 -1.62 33.56
C ALA A 974 47.18 -2.80 34.51
N TYR A 975 46.51 -3.85 34.00
CA TYR A 975 46.28 -5.08 34.76
C TYR A 975 47.59 -5.79 35.10
N ARG A 976 48.48 -5.95 34.11
CA ARG A 976 49.78 -6.62 34.28
C ARG A 976 50.73 -5.82 35.16
N TRP A 977 50.71 -4.50 35.04
CA TRP A 977 51.42 -3.58 35.92
C TRP A 977 50.95 -3.73 37.37
N SER A 978 49.63 -3.72 37.59
CA SER A 978 49.04 -3.91 38.93
C SER A 978 49.36 -5.27 39.53
N SER A 979 49.34 -6.35 38.74
CA SER A 979 49.66 -7.70 39.23
C SER A 979 51.15 -7.86 39.54
N ASN A 980 52.01 -7.27 38.71
CA ASN A 980 53.46 -7.35 38.93
C ASN A 980 53.91 -6.46 40.10
N GLN A 981 53.21 -5.36 40.35
CA GLN A 981 53.46 -4.50 41.51
C GLN A 981 53.08 -5.18 42.83
N THR A 982 51.99 -5.96 42.85
CA THR A 982 51.64 -6.79 44.02
C THR A 982 52.66 -7.91 44.28
N LEU A 983 53.29 -8.44 43.23
CA LEU A 983 54.38 -9.43 43.32
C LEU A 983 55.71 -8.82 43.80
N LEU A 984 55.96 -7.54 43.53
CA LEU A 984 57.13 -6.79 44.02
C LEU A 984 57.02 -6.42 45.50
N ASP A 985 55.80 -6.13 45.99
CA ASP A 985 55.55 -5.81 47.40
C ASP A 985 55.65 -7.04 48.33
N ALA A 986 55.47 -8.26 47.80
CA ALA A 986 55.61 -9.52 48.52
C ALA A 986 56.22 -10.64 47.64
N PRO A 987 57.54 -10.63 47.39
CA PRO A 987 58.19 -11.60 46.52
C PRO A 987 58.24 -13.01 47.16
N PRO A 988 58.00 -14.09 46.38
CA PRO A 988 58.15 -15.45 46.88
C PRO A 988 59.62 -15.76 47.24
N PRO A 989 59.87 -16.60 48.26
CA PRO A 989 61.23 -16.87 48.72
C PRO A 989 62.09 -17.51 47.62
N GLY A 990 63.19 -16.85 47.25
CA GLY A 990 64.12 -17.28 46.19
C GLY A 990 63.95 -16.56 44.84
N ALA A 991 63.03 -15.59 44.71
CA ALA A 991 62.86 -14.83 43.49
C ALA A 991 63.93 -13.74 43.30
N ASP A 992 64.49 -13.64 42.09
CA ASP A 992 65.47 -12.63 41.72
C ASP A 992 64.79 -11.27 41.44
N VAL A 993 64.88 -10.37 42.41
CA VAL A 993 64.18 -9.07 42.43
C VAL A 993 64.61 -8.17 41.26
N ALA A 994 65.86 -8.30 40.78
CA ALA A 994 66.37 -7.54 39.64
C ALA A 994 65.77 -8.00 38.31
N GLN A 995 65.52 -9.31 38.17
CA GLN A 995 64.90 -9.89 36.98
C GLN A 995 63.41 -9.55 36.93
N LEU A 996 62.73 -9.60 38.09
CA LEU A 996 61.32 -9.20 38.23
C LEU A 996 61.09 -7.70 37.94
N ALA A 997 62.02 -6.83 38.39
CA ALA A 997 61.98 -5.40 38.09
C ALA A 997 62.20 -5.09 36.60
N ASN A 998 63.08 -5.84 35.91
CA ASN A 998 63.28 -5.71 34.47
C ASN A 998 62.08 -6.18 33.65
N ASP A 999 61.36 -7.22 34.08
CA ASP A 999 60.09 -7.66 33.47
C ASP A 999 58.95 -6.64 33.65
N VAL A 1000 58.97 -5.85 34.72
CA VAL A 1000 58.05 -4.71 34.94
C VAL A 1000 58.38 -3.52 34.01
N ILE A 1001 59.66 -3.30 33.71
CA ILE A 1001 60.14 -2.20 32.85
C ILE A 1001 60.05 -2.55 31.35
N GLY A 1002 60.08 -3.84 30.97
CA GLY A 1002 60.13 -4.33 29.59
C GLY A 1002 58.85 -4.18 28.74
N ASP A 1003 57.72 -3.82 29.35
CA ASP A 1003 56.39 -3.79 28.68
C ASP A 1003 55.99 -2.42 28.11
N GLN A 1004 56.91 -1.44 28.04
CA GLN A 1004 56.65 -0.09 27.49
C GLN A 1004 56.16 -0.10 26.04
N SER A 1005 56.51 -1.14 25.28
CA SER A 1005 56.09 -1.32 23.88
C SER A 1005 54.56 -1.41 23.72
N LEU A 1006 53.85 -2.00 24.69
CA LEU A 1006 52.38 -2.13 24.67
C LEU A 1006 51.67 -0.79 24.88
N VAL A 1007 52.23 0.07 25.74
CA VAL A 1007 51.69 1.42 26.00
C VAL A 1007 51.93 2.33 24.81
N ILE A 1008 53.14 2.30 24.23
CA ILE A 1008 53.48 3.10 23.04
C ILE A 1008 52.60 2.69 21.86
N PHE A 1009 52.44 1.38 21.64
CA PHE A 1009 51.57 0.88 20.57
C PHE A 1009 50.09 1.18 20.84
N GLY A 1010 49.63 1.05 22.09
CA GLY A 1010 48.28 1.44 22.50
C GLY A 1010 48.00 2.93 22.28
N ALA A 1011 48.95 3.81 22.64
CA ALA A 1011 48.86 5.26 22.42
C ALA A 1011 48.85 5.62 20.92
N PHE A 1012 49.65 4.93 20.11
CA PHE A 1012 49.62 5.08 18.65
C PHE A 1012 48.25 4.70 18.06
N CYS A 1013 47.67 3.58 18.49
CA CYS A 1013 46.33 3.17 18.07
C CYS A 1013 45.25 4.20 18.47
N LEU A 1014 45.34 4.78 19.67
CA LEU A 1014 44.43 5.84 20.12
C LEU A 1014 44.59 7.15 19.32
N LEU A 1015 45.83 7.54 18.97
CA LEU A 1015 46.08 8.70 18.13
C LEU A 1015 45.52 8.50 16.70
N GLY A 1016 45.73 7.31 16.12
CA GLY A 1016 45.15 6.95 14.83
C GLY A 1016 43.61 6.97 14.85
N SER A 1017 43.01 6.46 15.93
CA SER A 1017 41.56 6.56 16.16
C SER A 1017 41.09 8.02 16.25
N PHE A 1018 41.82 8.88 16.98
CA PHE A 1018 41.47 10.29 17.13
C PHE A 1018 41.47 11.04 15.78
N LEU A 1019 42.47 10.78 14.94
CA LEU A 1019 42.55 11.39 13.61
C LEU A 1019 41.41 10.94 12.69
N LEU A 1020 41.05 9.65 12.71
CA LEU A 1020 39.90 9.13 11.96
C LEU A 1020 38.58 9.68 12.50
N ALA A 1021 38.48 9.92 13.81
CA ALA A 1021 37.27 10.43 14.45
C ALA A 1021 36.95 11.89 14.12
N LEU A 1022 37.95 12.70 13.71
CA LEU A 1022 37.70 14.04 13.17
C LEU A 1022 36.82 14.00 11.91
N ALA A 1023 36.91 12.93 11.13
CA ALA A 1023 36.07 12.70 9.95
C ALA A 1023 34.73 12.01 10.28
N ALA A 1024 34.48 11.63 11.54
CA ALA A 1024 33.31 10.83 11.91
C ALA A 1024 31.98 11.56 11.67
N PRO A 1025 31.76 12.82 12.10
CA PRO A 1025 30.49 13.52 11.86
C PRO A 1025 30.16 13.65 10.37
N ALA A 1026 31.15 13.96 9.54
CA ALA A 1026 30.99 14.06 8.08
C ALA A 1026 30.67 12.69 7.44
N SER A 1027 31.31 11.64 7.94
CA SER A 1027 31.07 10.26 7.51
C SER A 1027 29.65 9.81 7.88
N VAL A 1028 29.19 10.10 9.10
CA VAL A 1028 27.82 9.82 9.56
C VAL A 1028 26.77 10.52 8.70
N ARG A 1029 26.89 11.85 8.50
CA ARG A 1029 25.99 12.61 7.61
C ARG A 1029 25.93 11.98 6.22
N ARG A 1030 27.06 11.50 5.71
CA ARG A 1030 27.13 10.86 4.39
C ARG A 1030 26.53 9.46 4.34
N LEU A 1031 26.63 8.68 5.41
CA LEU A 1031 25.99 7.37 5.51
C LEU A 1031 24.46 7.50 5.56
N TYR A 1032 23.95 8.43 6.38
CA TYR A 1032 22.53 8.70 6.46
C TYR A 1032 21.97 9.46 5.24
N GLY A 1033 22.82 10.14 4.48
CA GLY A 1033 22.45 10.89 3.29
C GLY A 1033 22.40 10.11 1.97
N GLY A 1034 22.10 10.83 0.90
CA GLY A 1034 22.04 10.33 -0.48
C GLY A 1034 20.65 9.82 -0.90
N ARG A 1035 20.56 9.36 -2.16
CA ARG A 1035 19.28 8.97 -2.78
C ARG A 1035 18.67 7.76 -2.06
N VAL A 1036 17.41 7.92 -1.67
CA VAL A 1036 16.57 6.86 -1.11
C VAL A 1036 16.07 6.00 -2.27
N MET A 1037 16.28 4.68 -2.17
CA MET A 1037 15.80 3.71 -3.16
C MET A 1037 14.43 3.14 -2.76
N GLN A 1038 14.22 2.96 -1.45
CA GLN A 1038 13.00 2.43 -0.87
C GLN A 1038 12.93 2.91 0.59
N SER A 1039 11.74 3.23 1.08
CA SER A 1039 11.51 3.67 2.45
C SER A 1039 10.33 2.93 3.05
N ALA A 1040 10.37 2.72 4.36
CA ALA A 1040 9.27 2.10 5.08
C ALA A 1040 8.00 2.93 4.88
N PRO A 1041 6.90 2.35 4.39
CA PRO A 1041 5.69 3.08 4.08
C PRO A 1041 4.90 3.43 5.34
N TRP A 1042 4.89 4.72 5.68
CA TRP A 1042 4.03 5.31 6.70
C TRP A 1042 3.24 6.47 6.13
N LEU A 1043 1.97 6.53 6.51
CA LEU A 1043 1.11 7.67 6.26
C LEU A 1043 0.96 8.49 7.54
N VAL A 1044 1.55 9.69 7.57
CA VAL A 1044 1.64 10.52 8.77
C VAL A 1044 1.02 11.88 8.52
N GLY A 1045 0.13 12.32 9.40
CA GLY A 1045 -0.57 13.61 9.30
C GLY A 1045 -0.15 14.61 10.38
N PHE A 1046 -0.23 15.91 10.07
CA PHE A 1046 -0.20 17.00 11.05
C PHE A 1046 -1.12 18.16 10.66
N GLU A 1047 -1.59 18.92 11.64
CA GLU A 1047 -2.43 20.11 11.46
C GLU A 1047 -1.58 21.34 11.10
N GLY A 1048 -2.02 22.07 10.08
CA GLY A 1048 -1.30 23.19 9.48
C GLY A 1048 -0.35 22.77 8.36
N VAL A 1049 0.45 23.74 7.91
CA VAL A 1049 1.46 23.57 6.85
C VAL A 1049 2.85 23.86 7.38
N MET A 1050 3.87 23.23 6.79
CA MET A 1050 5.28 23.40 7.15
C MET A 1050 6.13 23.32 5.88
N PRO A 1051 7.15 24.18 5.74
CA PRO A 1051 8.13 24.07 4.65
C PRO A 1051 8.82 22.69 4.62
N ILE A 1052 9.05 22.15 3.42
CA ILE A 1052 9.66 20.83 3.19
C ILE A 1052 11.02 20.70 3.86
N ASP A 1053 11.84 21.74 3.83
CA ASP A 1053 13.19 21.73 4.43
C ASP A 1053 13.13 21.49 5.95
N SER A 1054 12.22 22.17 6.62
CA SER A 1054 11.96 22.04 8.06
C SER A 1054 11.31 20.69 8.39
N LEU A 1055 10.47 20.19 7.49
CA LEU A 1055 9.83 18.89 7.61
C LEU A 1055 10.85 17.75 7.48
N GLU A 1056 11.73 17.79 6.48
CA GLU A 1056 12.81 16.81 6.29
C GLU A 1056 13.77 16.78 7.46
N GLU A 1057 14.19 17.93 7.96
CA GLU A 1057 15.02 17.98 9.16
C GLU A 1057 14.35 17.34 10.37
N THR A 1058 13.03 17.46 10.47
CA THR A 1058 12.28 16.87 11.58
C THR A 1058 12.15 15.36 11.41
N ILE A 1059 11.90 14.87 10.19
CA ILE A 1059 11.66 13.45 9.90
C ILE A 1059 12.97 12.65 9.81
N PHE A 1060 13.91 13.15 9.01
CA PHE A 1060 15.15 12.47 8.65
C PHE A 1060 16.37 12.96 9.42
N GLY A 1061 16.31 14.15 10.02
CA GLY A 1061 17.43 14.78 10.73
C GLY A 1061 18.26 15.73 9.88
N ASN A 1062 18.18 15.60 8.55
CA ASN A 1062 18.87 16.42 7.57
C ASN A 1062 17.96 16.72 6.36
N ASP A 1063 18.33 17.75 5.60
CA ASP A 1063 17.66 18.20 4.38
C ASP A 1063 18.48 17.78 3.16
N ASP A 1064 17.96 16.82 2.40
CA ASP A 1064 18.61 16.17 1.25
C ASP A 1064 17.68 16.14 0.01
N ASP A 1065 16.64 16.98 -0.02
CA ASP A 1065 15.68 17.11 -1.12
C ASP A 1065 15.03 15.76 -1.50
N ARG A 1066 14.58 15.03 -0.47
CA ARG A 1066 13.98 13.69 -0.56
C ARG A 1066 12.47 13.72 -0.73
N LEU A 1067 11.80 14.70 -0.11
CA LEU A 1067 10.37 14.89 -0.14
C LEU A 1067 10.00 15.85 -1.25
N THR A 1068 8.94 15.51 -2.00
CA THR A 1068 8.36 16.38 -3.03
C THR A 1068 6.86 16.51 -2.83
N TYR A 1069 6.27 17.60 -3.30
CA TYR A 1069 4.80 17.65 -3.36
C TYR A 1069 4.31 16.73 -4.47
N GLU A 1070 3.16 16.09 -4.28
CA GLU A 1070 2.56 15.27 -5.33
C GLU A 1070 1.78 16.20 -6.29
N PRO A 1071 2.18 16.33 -7.58
CA PRO A 1071 1.67 17.37 -8.48
C PRO A 1071 0.16 17.32 -8.74
N SER A 1072 -0.45 16.15 -8.54
CA SER A 1072 -1.87 15.88 -8.81
C SER A 1072 -2.63 15.35 -7.61
N SER A 1073 -2.07 15.40 -6.39
CA SER A 1073 -2.73 14.79 -5.24
C SER A 1073 -3.95 15.57 -4.76
N THR A 1074 -3.85 16.89 -4.68
CA THR A 1074 -4.88 17.74 -4.08
C THR A 1074 -5.12 19.02 -4.86
N VAL A 1075 -6.25 19.67 -4.57
CA VAL A 1075 -6.62 20.99 -5.13
C VAL A 1075 -5.66 22.12 -4.73
N PHE A 1076 -4.74 21.87 -3.79
CA PHE A 1076 -3.75 22.82 -3.29
C PHE A 1076 -2.38 22.70 -4.00
N ALA A 1077 -2.20 21.72 -4.91
CA ALA A 1077 -0.98 21.59 -5.71
C ALA A 1077 -0.74 22.84 -6.59
N GLU A 1078 0.54 23.14 -6.85
CA GLU A 1078 0.97 24.25 -7.69
C GLU A 1078 1.03 23.84 -9.18
N ARG A 1079 0.75 24.78 -10.09
CA ARG A 1079 0.80 24.54 -11.55
C ARG A 1079 1.70 25.59 -12.21
N GLU A 1080 2.54 25.17 -13.16
CA GLU A 1080 3.48 26.07 -13.82
C GLU A 1080 2.76 27.05 -14.77
N GLY A 1081 3.18 28.31 -14.80
CA GLY A 1081 2.66 29.33 -15.73
C GLY A 1081 1.42 30.11 -15.27
N VAL A 1082 0.89 29.85 -14.07
CA VAL A 1082 -0.22 30.63 -13.48
C VAL A 1082 0.28 31.30 -12.21
N GLN A 1083 0.75 32.55 -12.31
CA GLN A 1083 0.91 33.37 -11.12
C GLN A 1083 -0.48 33.61 -10.51
N SER A 1084 -0.59 33.43 -9.19
CA SER A 1084 -1.84 33.50 -8.41
C SER A 1084 -2.61 34.82 -8.53
N VAL A 1085 -2.04 35.83 -9.18
CA VAL A 1085 -2.55 37.19 -9.32
C VAL A 1085 -3.52 37.35 -10.51
N ASP A 1086 -3.40 36.53 -11.57
CA ASP A 1086 -4.15 36.76 -12.82
C ASP A 1086 -5.52 36.05 -12.89
N LEU A 1087 -5.74 34.99 -12.11
CA LEU A 1087 -7.00 34.23 -12.06
C LEU A 1087 -8.18 35.04 -11.47
N ALA A 1088 -7.91 36.11 -10.72
CA ALA A 1088 -8.94 36.97 -10.16
C ALA A 1088 -9.38 38.09 -11.12
N LYS A 1089 -8.59 38.38 -12.17
CA LYS A 1089 -8.84 39.51 -13.07
C LYS A 1089 -9.47 39.12 -14.41
N HIS A 1090 -9.33 37.87 -14.84
CA HIS A 1090 -9.87 37.41 -16.14
C HIS A 1090 -10.49 36.00 -16.05
N PRO A 1091 -11.78 35.87 -15.67
CA PRO A 1091 -12.45 34.57 -15.55
C PRO A 1091 -12.68 33.85 -16.89
N ASN A 1092 -12.54 34.53 -18.03
CA ASN A 1092 -12.87 34.00 -19.36
C ASN A 1092 -11.66 33.70 -20.25
N VAL A 1093 -10.42 33.76 -19.74
CA VAL A 1093 -9.25 33.37 -20.52
C VAL A 1093 -9.12 31.85 -20.45
N ALA A 1094 -9.36 31.21 -21.61
CA ALA A 1094 -9.17 29.78 -21.81
C ALA A 1094 -7.85 29.32 -21.17
N HIS A 1095 -7.93 28.32 -20.30
CA HIS A 1095 -6.78 27.72 -19.62
C HIS A 1095 -5.61 27.59 -20.59
N PRO A 1096 -4.40 28.12 -20.26
CA PRO A 1096 -3.25 27.89 -21.10
C PRO A 1096 -3.07 26.37 -21.23
N ARG A 1097 -3.16 25.85 -22.45
CA ARG A 1097 -3.19 24.41 -22.79
C ARG A 1097 -1.92 23.64 -22.35
N PHE A 1098 -0.98 24.29 -21.67
CA PHE A 1098 0.35 23.81 -21.33
C PHE A 1098 0.79 24.26 -19.92
N SER A 1099 -0.09 24.14 -18.92
CA SER A 1099 0.34 24.30 -17.52
C SER A 1099 0.77 22.93 -16.98
N GLU A 1100 2.07 22.69 -16.92
CA GLU A 1100 2.64 21.46 -16.36
C GLU A 1100 2.35 21.39 -14.85
N ARG A 1101 1.95 20.21 -14.38
CA ARG A 1101 1.77 19.97 -12.94
C ARG A 1101 3.13 19.65 -12.34
N ILE A 1102 3.61 20.46 -11.39
CA ILE A 1102 4.93 20.30 -10.78
C ILE A 1102 4.79 19.89 -9.32
N GLY A 1103 5.64 18.97 -8.88
CA GLY A 1103 5.74 18.54 -7.48
C GLY A 1103 6.49 19.53 -6.57
N LYS A 1104 6.27 20.83 -6.78
CA LYS A 1104 6.95 21.92 -6.09
C LYS A 1104 6.16 22.41 -4.88
N GLU A 1105 6.88 22.88 -3.87
CA GLU A 1105 6.29 23.54 -2.71
C GLU A 1105 5.51 24.81 -3.09
N PRO A 1106 4.22 24.89 -2.74
CA PRO A 1106 3.44 26.10 -2.98
C PRO A 1106 4.04 27.31 -2.28
N ALA A 1107 4.20 28.43 -2.99
CA ALA A 1107 4.87 29.63 -2.48
C ALA A 1107 4.30 30.17 -1.15
N TRP A 1108 3.00 29.99 -0.90
CA TRP A 1108 2.31 30.46 0.31
C TRP A 1108 2.65 29.66 1.58
N VAL A 1109 3.25 28.47 1.47
CA VAL A 1109 3.64 27.64 2.63
C VAL A 1109 4.77 28.29 3.44
N ARG A 1110 5.69 29.00 2.78
CA ARG A 1110 6.82 29.68 3.44
C ARG A 1110 6.43 30.96 4.16
N CYS A 1111 5.34 31.59 3.74
CA CYS A 1111 4.84 32.85 4.31
C CYS A 1111 3.36 32.70 4.76
N PRO A 1112 3.09 31.89 5.80
CA PRO A 1112 1.71 31.61 6.24
C PRO A 1112 0.95 32.84 6.77
N GLY A 1113 1.65 33.95 7.05
CA GLY A 1113 1.07 35.23 7.49
C GLY A 1113 0.89 36.30 6.40
N ALA A 1114 1.34 36.04 5.17
CA ALA A 1114 1.06 36.91 4.03
C ALA A 1114 -0.21 36.41 3.34
N ALA A 1115 -1.36 36.95 3.76
CA ALA A 1115 -2.70 36.62 3.29
C ALA A 1115 -2.90 36.94 1.79
N GLY A 1116 -2.29 36.16 0.90
CA GLY A 1116 -2.28 36.42 -0.55
C GLY A 1116 -2.79 35.28 -1.43
N ASP A 1117 -2.84 34.02 -0.98
CA ASP A 1117 -3.39 32.93 -1.81
C ASP A 1117 -4.93 32.82 -1.62
N PRO A 1118 -5.74 33.09 -2.66
CA PRO A 1118 -7.20 33.04 -2.57
C PRO A 1118 -7.74 31.63 -2.22
N ARG A 1119 -6.94 30.56 -2.35
CA ARG A 1119 -7.36 29.19 -1.98
C ARG A 1119 -7.44 28.99 -0.47
N VAL A 1120 -6.60 29.68 0.30
CA VAL A 1120 -6.56 29.58 1.77
C VAL A 1120 -7.66 30.42 2.41
N SER A 1121 -8.00 31.58 1.84
CA SER A 1121 -9.12 32.41 2.30
C SER A 1121 -10.51 31.85 1.93
N ARG A 1122 -10.58 30.89 0.99
CA ARG A 1122 -11.81 30.23 0.50
C ARG A 1122 -12.00 28.81 1.05
N LEU A 1123 -11.50 28.53 2.25
CA LEU A 1123 -11.78 27.25 2.92
C LEU A 1123 -13.28 27.14 3.27
N PRO A 1124 -13.91 25.97 3.14
CA PRO A 1124 -15.29 25.78 3.60
C PRO A 1124 -15.41 26.08 5.10
N LYS A 1125 -16.61 26.48 5.55
CA LYS A 1125 -16.85 26.85 6.95
C LYS A 1125 -16.50 25.66 7.86
N GLY A 1126 -15.65 25.90 8.87
CA GLY A 1126 -15.19 24.85 9.81
C GLY A 1126 -13.99 24.02 9.34
N HIS A 1127 -13.63 24.07 8.05
CA HIS A 1127 -12.46 23.33 7.55
C HIS A 1127 -11.15 23.97 7.98
N ARG A 1128 -10.15 23.12 8.18
CA ARG A 1128 -8.77 23.47 8.53
C ARG A 1128 -7.82 22.82 7.54
N LEU A 1129 -6.61 23.35 7.46
CA LEU A 1129 -5.55 22.76 6.64
C LEU A 1129 -4.82 21.66 7.42
N PHE A 1130 -4.61 20.54 6.75
CA PHE A 1130 -3.81 19.42 7.22
C PHE A 1130 -2.77 19.06 6.15
N THR A 1131 -1.63 18.58 6.60
CA THR A 1131 -0.58 18.06 5.73
C THR A 1131 -0.44 16.57 5.96
N LEU A 1132 -0.54 15.80 4.86
CA LEU A 1132 -0.29 14.37 4.79
C LEU A 1132 1.11 14.13 4.22
N VAL A 1133 1.90 13.33 4.92
CA VAL A 1133 3.24 12.92 4.49
C VAL A 1133 3.20 11.42 4.26
N ASP A 1134 3.40 11.04 3.00
CA ASP A 1134 3.58 9.65 2.58
C ASP A 1134 5.08 9.35 2.50
N THR A 1135 5.56 8.54 3.43
CA THR A 1135 6.98 8.17 3.47
C THR A 1135 7.31 6.98 2.57
N GLY A 1136 6.33 6.26 2.03
CA GLY A 1136 6.55 5.20 1.02
C GLY A 1136 6.88 5.80 -0.34
N ALA A 1137 6.05 6.74 -0.80
CA ALA A 1137 6.28 7.50 -2.04
C ALA A 1137 7.20 8.71 -1.86
N LEU A 1138 7.54 9.09 -0.62
CA LEU A 1138 8.28 10.31 -0.26
C LEU A 1138 7.58 11.59 -0.75
N THR A 1139 6.24 11.63 -0.63
CA THR A 1139 5.42 12.74 -1.12
C THR A 1139 4.68 13.46 0.00
N VAL A 1140 4.39 14.74 -0.25
CA VAL A 1140 3.64 15.62 0.66
C VAL A 1140 2.38 16.12 -0.04
N SER A 1141 1.25 16.06 0.67
CA SER A 1141 -0.05 16.48 0.17
C SER A 1141 -0.77 17.34 1.20
N ILE A 1142 -1.23 18.53 0.79
CA ILE A 1142 -2.01 19.42 1.65
C ILE A 1142 -3.48 19.26 1.32
N PHE A 1143 -4.32 19.07 2.32
CA PHE A 1143 -5.76 18.95 2.16
C PHE A 1143 -6.51 19.76 3.21
N SER A 1144 -7.82 19.95 2.99
CA SER A 1144 -8.69 20.55 3.99
C SER A 1144 -9.78 19.59 4.44
N ALA A 1145 -10.06 19.60 5.74
CA ALA A 1145 -11.05 18.75 6.40
C ALA A 1145 -11.58 19.46 7.66
N VAL A 1146 -12.72 19.03 8.20
CA VAL A 1146 -13.24 19.54 9.47
C VAL A 1146 -12.49 18.89 10.62
N ARG A 1147 -12.37 17.55 10.57
CA ARG A 1147 -11.65 16.76 11.56
C ARG A 1147 -10.43 16.07 10.93
N PRO A 1148 -9.38 15.82 11.71
CA PRO A 1148 -8.24 15.02 11.28
C PRO A 1148 -8.69 13.58 10.95
N PRO A 1149 -8.56 13.11 9.69
CA PRO A 1149 -8.99 11.77 9.31
C PRO A 1149 -8.07 10.70 9.92
N SER A 1150 -8.64 9.67 10.56
CA SER A 1150 -7.87 8.55 11.13
C SER A 1150 -7.52 7.45 10.12
N VAL A 1151 -8.21 7.40 8.99
CA VAL A 1151 -8.13 6.32 8.00
C VAL A 1151 -8.10 6.90 6.59
N ALA A 1152 -7.30 6.29 5.73
CA ALA A 1152 -7.33 6.49 4.29
C ALA A 1152 -7.87 5.21 3.64
N LEU A 1153 -9.00 5.31 2.96
CA LEU A 1153 -9.63 4.23 2.21
C LEU A 1153 -9.36 4.38 0.71
N LEU A 1154 -8.72 3.38 0.09
CA LEU A 1154 -8.46 3.34 -1.34
C LEU A 1154 -9.69 2.77 -2.04
N CYS A 1155 -10.59 3.65 -2.50
CA CYS A 1155 -11.92 3.26 -2.99
C CYS A 1155 -12.03 3.21 -4.52
N GLY A 1156 -11.16 3.90 -5.25
CA GLY A 1156 -11.26 3.98 -6.71
C GLY A 1156 -9.98 4.43 -7.38
N ARG A 1157 -10.00 4.52 -8.72
CA ARG A 1157 -8.90 4.98 -9.57
C ARG A 1157 -9.41 5.95 -10.61
N GLU A 1158 -8.61 6.95 -10.95
CA GLU A 1158 -8.93 7.94 -11.98
C GLU A 1158 -7.64 8.44 -12.64
N GLY A 1159 -7.54 8.28 -13.96
CA GLY A 1159 -6.41 8.79 -14.76
C GLY A 1159 -5.02 8.31 -14.28
N GLY A 1160 -4.93 7.07 -13.76
CA GLY A 1160 -3.68 6.50 -13.25
C GLY A 1160 -3.34 6.82 -11.79
N MET A 1161 -4.19 7.55 -11.06
CA MET A 1161 -4.03 7.84 -9.62
C MET A 1161 -5.17 7.19 -8.81
N LEU A 1162 -4.93 6.90 -7.54
CA LEU A 1162 -5.94 6.34 -6.63
C LEU A 1162 -6.80 7.44 -6.03
N ARG A 1163 -8.12 7.27 -6.03
CA ARG A 1163 -9.07 8.05 -5.24
C ARG A 1163 -9.10 7.52 -3.81
N THR A 1164 -8.44 8.28 -2.93
CA THR A 1164 -8.28 7.93 -1.52
C THR A 1164 -9.23 8.77 -0.68
N VAL A 1165 -10.22 8.12 -0.07
CA VAL A 1165 -11.21 8.75 0.80
C VAL A 1165 -10.63 8.83 2.20
N LEU A 1166 -10.44 10.04 2.71
CA LEU A 1166 -9.94 10.27 4.05
C LEU A 1166 -11.12 10.36 5.01
N CYS A 1167 -11.12 9.52 6.03
CA CYS A 1167 -12.23 9.37 6.96
C CYS A 1167 -11.79 9.51 8.41
N HIS A 1168 -12.65 10.12 9.24
CA HIS A 1168 -12.52 10.01 10.69
C HIS A 1168 -13.39 8.86 11.23
N TYR A 1169 -12.99 8.29 12.36
CA TYR A 1169 -13.70 7.18 12.98
C TYR A 1169 -14.57 7.67 14.15
N GLU A 1170 -15.85 7.30 14.12
CA GLU A 1170 -16.79 7.57 15.19
C GLU A 1170 -17.14 6.27 15.93
N ARG A 1171 -17.07 6.31 17.27
CA ARG A 1171 -17.24 5.10 18.08
C ARG A 1171 -18.70 4.74 18.26
N SER A 1172 -19.60 5.71 18.33
CA SER A 1172 -21.00 5.48 18.74
C SER A 1172 -21.72 4.47 17.85
N ASN A 1173 -21.42 4.49 16.55
CA ASN A 1173 -22.03 3.65 15.52
C ASN A 1173 -21.02 2.79 14.74
N ASN A 1174 -19.76 2.70 15.23
CA ASN A 1174 -18.66 2.01 14.55
C ASN A 1174 -18.54 2.41 13.06
N CYS A 1175 -18.67 3.70 12.77
CA CYS A 1175 -18.77 4.24 11.42
C CYS A 1175 -17.57 5.12 11.08
N LEU A 1176 -17.14 5.07 9.83
CA LEU A 1176 -16.21 6.03 9.26
C LEU A 1176 -17.02 7.16 8.62
N TYR A 1177 -16.63 8.40 8.85
CA TYR A 1177 -17.23 9.57 8.21
C TYR A 1177 -16.25 10.17 7.22
N LYS A 1178 -16.71 10.37 5.98
CA LYS A 1178 -15.91 10.93 4.91
C LYS A 1178 -15.62 12.41 5.16
N GLU A 1179 -14.34 12.77 5.31
CA GLU A 1179 -13.90 14.15 5.51
C GLU A 1179 -13.51 14.83 4.19
N THR A 1180 -12.76 14.11 3.34
CA THR A 1180 -12.29 14.63 2.05
C THR A 1180 -11.80 13.48 1.16
N VAL A 1181 -11.42 13.80 -0.09
CA VAL A 1181 -10.79 12.84 -1.03
C VAL A 1181 -9.50 13.44 -1.56
N VAL A 1182 -8.43 12.65 -1.52
CA VAL A 1182 -7.12 12.98 -2.09
C VAL A 1182 -6.74 11.95 -3.15
N ARG A 1183 -5.90 12.35 -4.10
CA ARG A 1183 -5.32 11.46 -5.10
C ARG A 1183 -3.95 10.98 -4.61
N MET A 1184 -3.70 9.68 -4.67
CA MET A 1184 -2.42 9.07 -4.26
C MET A 1184 -1.83 8.23 -5.40
N ASP A 1185 -0.54 7.91 -5.31
CA ASP A 1185 0.16 7.08 -6.29
C ASP A 1185 -0.44 5.67 -6.35
N SER A 1186 -0.44 5.07 -7.53
CA SER A 1186 -0.95 3.70 -7.75
C SER A 1186 -0.18 2.64 -6.97
N MET A 1187 1.11 2.85 -6.67
CA MET A 1187 1.92 1.89 -5.90
C MET A 1187 1.41 1.67 -4.48
N THR A 1188 0.77 2.69 -3.88
CA THR A 1188 0.17 2.62 -2.54
C THR A 1188 -0.86 1.49 -2.43
N LEU A 1189 -1.55 1.13 -3.53
CA LEU A 1189 -2.56 0.08 -3.55
C LEU A 1189 -1.99 -1.29 -3.17
N ASN A 1190 -0.82 -1.64 -3.71
CA ASN A 1190 -0.19 -2.94 -3.47
C ASN A 1190 0.37 -3.08 -2.06
N GLN A 1191 0.66 -1.96 -1.41
CA GLN A 1191 1.22 -1.88 -0.06
C GLN A 1191 0.13 -1.75 1.02
N ALA A 1192 -1.14 -1.55 0.63
CA ALA A 1192 -2.28 -1.46 1.56
C ALA A 1192 -3.01 -2.81 1.69
N LYS A 1193 -3.53 -3.11 2.88
CA LYS A 1193 -4.29 -4.35 3.13
C LYS A 1193 -5.78 -4.17 2.81
N VAL A 1194 -6.38 -5.25 2.34
CA VAL A 1194 -7.82 -5.33 2.07
C VAL A 1194 -8.56 -5.43 3.41
N LEU A 1195 -9.60 -4.62 3.55
CA LEU A 1195 -10.55 -4.66 4.65
C LEU A 1195 -11.80 -5.43 4.21
N SER A 1196 -12.40 -6.11 5.18
CA SER A 1196 -13.75 -6.67 5.04
C SER A 1196 -14.80 -5.58 5.28
N TRP A 1197 -15.98 -5.93 5.80
CA TRP A 1197 -17.08 -4.99 6.01
C TRP A 1197 -16.68 -3.80 6.88
N VAL A 1198 -16.79 -2.60 6.30
CA VAL A 1198 -16.57 -1.32 6.96
C VAL A 1198 -17.75 -0.41 6.68
N LYS A 1199 -18.32 0.18 7.72
CA LYS A 1199 -19.38 1.17 7.58
C LYS A 1199 -18.80 2.56 7.30
N LEU A 1200 -19.25 3.20 6.23
CA LEU A 1200 -18.86 4.53 5.78
C LEU A 1200 -20.11 5.40 5.61
N SER A 1201 -20.15 6.56 6.26
CA SER A 1201 -21.12 7.62 6.01
C SER A 1201 -20.59 8.63 5.00
N LEU A 1202 -21.44 9.00 4.05
CA LEU A 1202 -21.18 10.06 3.06
C LEU A 1202 -21.65 11.44 3.52
N GLY A 1203 -22.38 11.53 4.65
CA GLY A 1203 -22.82 12.79 5.25
C GLY A 1203 -21.73 13.41 6.14
N ASN A 1204 -21.65 14.74 6.16
CA ASN A 1204 -20.87 15.44 7.19
C ASN A 1204 -21.58 15.29 8.54
N ALA A 1205 -20.84 14.91 9.59
CA ALA A 1205 -21.33 14.88 10.97
C ALA A 1205 -21.34 16.26 11.63
#